data_AF-A0A9D7IBV0-F1
#
_entry.id   AF-A0A9D7IBV0-F1
#
_cell.length_a   1.000
_cell.length_b   1.000
_cell.length_c   1.000
_cell.angle_alpha   90.00
_cell.angle_beta   90.00
_cell.angle_gamma   90.00
#
_symmetry.space_group_name_H-M   'P 1'
#
loop_
_entity.id
_entity.type
_entity.pdbx_description
1 polymer ?
#
loop_
_entity_poly.entity_id
_entity_poly.type
_entity_poly.pdbx_seq_one_letter_code
_entity_poly.pdbx_strand_id
1 'polypeptide(L)'
;MKKIFIAIAVITSVILLLSFVSGDNVKPYQHTPEELAFFSSQQAQTPLVPGEWFLTSASCRGCHGHDSLGQSNIDEDGNDVNLVSHWESSMMALSAKDPLWRAKVSQEILVNPGHAGPLQDKCTSCHAPTGRYNHFYRGLGDFLMTDLANDTLGLDGVNCAGCHTISPSVGSTFSGEIPYDTTRTIYGPFMAPFFGPMQLYEGYTPVYSAHMDESRLCSSCHTLITETADLSGNLTGQQFVEQATYHEYQNSSFPANNIKCQTCHMPQLASPVVIANGFISLTPRTPFNQHVFAGANHFMLELIKNNKAALGVDVADARFDSTLDATSANLRLNSINLNLLFDSAMSDTGYFRVKIENKVGHKFPSGYPSRRVVVQFIVTDNANDTIFKSGLFDPTYRVIGENPAFESHHEMINQSNVPQIYEIVMGDVNGDYTSVLERAAIVLKDNRLPPIGFTNSHSTYDTCVISADANADADFNKLNTLEGTGIDYTHFHVPLGSFSGDLKVTTRVFYQTVPPKFVEEMFAMSSPEIDTFRTMFNNADQSPFLVATDSMNLTITEIKQQTLQNSVKVYPSISTTGEFTLLTNGDIKIEKVEIFDANGKNIEIQNQNEDLVKRIIVISGKSGNYYIRIVTSKGVTVKKVLKL
;
A
#
# COMPACT_ATOMS: atom_id res chain seq x y z
N MET A 1 49.33 -38.70 -27.83
CA MET A 1 48.80 -37.67 -26.90
C MET A 1 47.63 -36.84 -27.43
N LYS A 2 47.55 -36.49 -28.73
CA LYS A 2 46.40 -35.70 -29.27
C LYS A 2 45.03 -36.40 -29.32
N LYS A 3 44.97 -37.74 -29.43
CA LYS A 3 43.68 -38.48 -29.49
C LYS A 3 43.00 -38.68 -28.13
N ILE A 4 43.77 -38.61 -27.03
CA ILE A 4 43.24 -38.78 -25.67
C ILE A 4 42.62 -37.46 -25.16
N PHE A 5 43.18 -36.31 -25.56
CA PHE A 5 42.61 -35.00 -25.19
C PHE A 5 41.28 -34.70 -25.87
N ILE A 6 41.05 -35.17 -27.10
CA ILE A 6 39.77 -34.98 -27.80
C ILE A 6 38.68 -35.86 -27.18
N ALA A 7 39.02 -37.08 -26.76
CA ALA A 7 38.07 -37.96 -26.08
C ALA A 7 37.67 -37.43 -24.70
N ILE A 8 38.61 -36.87 -23.93
CA ILE A 8 38.31 -36.27 -22.63
C ILE A 8 37.47 -35.00 -22.80
N ALA A 9 37.79 -34.13 -23.76
CA ALA A 9 37.02 -32.91 -24.02
C ALA A 9 35.57 -33.20 -24.43
N VAL A 10 35.32 -34.22 -25.25
CA VAL A 10 33.95 -34.61 -25.67
C VAL A 10 33.18 -35.23 -24.48
N ILE A 11 33.84 -36.01 -23.63
CA ILE A 11 33.20 -36.60 -22.44
C ILE A 11 32.85 -35.51 -21.40
N THR A 12 33.73 -34.52 -21.16
CA THR A 12 33.38 -33.40 -20.27
C THR A 12 32.31 -32.48 -20.85
N SER A 13 32.23 -32.33 -22.17
CA SER A 13 31.19 -31.52 -22.82
C SER A 13 29.81 -32.19 -22.74
N VAL A 14 29.76 -33.53 -22.88
CA VAL A 14 28.52 -34.31 -22.74
C VAL A 14 28.06 -34.38 -21.29
N ILE A 15 28.98 -34.45 -20.32
CA ILE A 15 28.64 -34.40 -18.89
C ILE A 15 28.13 -33.01 -18.46
N LEU A 16 28.73 -31.92 -18.96
CA LEU A 16 28.23 -30.55 -18.71
C LEU A 16 26.89 -30.25 -19.40
N LEU A 17 26.61 -30.84 -20.57
CA LEU A 17 25.31 -30.70 -21.25
C LEU A 17 24.20 -31.57 -20.63
N LEU A 18 24.54 -32.67 -19.96
CA LEU A 18 23.59 -33.49 -19.19
C LEU A 18 23.33 -32.94 -17.78
N SER A 19 24.08 -31.94 -17.32
CA SER A 19 23.90 -31.30 -16.01
C SER A 19 22.86 -30.15 -16.02
N PHE A 20 22.29 -29.81 -17.19
CA PHE A 20 21.33 -28.72 -17.36
C PHE A 20 19.96 -29.17 -17.87
N VAL A 21 19.63 -30.47 -17.78
CA VAL A 21 18.29 -30.98 -18.11
C VAL A 21 17.85 -31.99 -17.05
N SER A 22 17.51 -31.48 -15.87
CA SER A 22 16.48 -32.04 -14.99
C SER A 22 16.08 -30.96 -14.01
N GLY A 23 15.31 -29.99 -14.52
CA GLY A 23 14.33 -29.33 -13.65
C GLY A 23 13.31 -30.40 -13.29
N ASP A 24 13.63 -31.18 -12.26
CA ASP A 24 12.61 -31.99 -11.60
C ASP A 24 11.61 -30.98 -11.05
N ASN A 25 10.51 -30.82 -11.78
CA ASN A 25 9.25 -30.41 -11.20
C ASN A 25 8.96 -31.43 -10.11
N VAL A 26 9.44 -31.17 -8.89
CA VAL A 26 9.00 -31.86 -7.69
C VAL A 26 7.53 -31.49 -7.57
N LYS A 27 6.68 -32.33 -8.18
CA LYS A 27 5.26 -32.28 -7.93
C LYS A 27 5.11 -32.44 -6.40
N PRO A 28 4.34 -31.58 -5.71
CA PRO A 28 3.99 -31.87 -4.33
C PRO A 28 3.42 -33.28 -4.30
N TYR A 29 3.87 -34.10 -3.35
CA TYR A 29 3.38 -35.47 -3.22
C TYR A 29 1.86 -35.40 -3.00
N GLN A 30 1.08 -35.71 -4.04
CA GLN A 30 -0.38 -35.75 -3.99
C GLN A 30 -0.77 -37.15 -3.51
N HIS A 31 -1.55 -37.22 -2.44
CA HIS A 31 -2.01 -38.49 -1.90
C HIS A 31 -2.74 -39.31 -2.95
N THR A 32 -2.49 -40.62 -2.98
CA THR A 32 -3.25 -41.51 -3.86
C THR A 32 -4.68 -41.71 -3.33
N PRO A 33 -5.66 -42.04 -4.18
CA PRO A 33 -7.01 -42.37 -3.74
C PRO A 33 -7.06 -43.48 -2.68
N GLU A 34 -6.10 -44.42 -2.71
CA GLU A 34 -5.96 -45.48 -1.71
C GLU A 34 -5.41 -44.98 -0.37
N GLU A 35 -4.49 -44.00 -0.39
CA GLU A 35 -4.00 -43.33 0.83
C GLU A 35 -5.14 -42.52 1.48
N LEU A 36 -5.91 -41.78 0.69
CA LEU A 36 -7.09 -41.05 1.17
C LEU A 36 -8.15 -42.00 1.76
N ALA A 37 -8.36 -43.17 1.13
CA ALA A 37 -9.26 -44.20 1.67
C ALA A 37 -8.73 -44.81 2.98
N PHE A 38 -7.42 -45.01 3.11
CA PHE A 38 -6.80 -45.45 4.35
C PHE A 38 -7.02 -44.44 5.49
N PHE A 39 -6.78 -43.15 5.25
CA PHE A 39 -7.01 -42.09 6.25
C PHE A 39 -8.48 -41.92 6.62
N SER A 40 -9.41 -42.12 5.67
CA SER A 40 -10.86 -42.05 5.94
C SER A 40 -11.40 -43.18 6.86
N SER A 41 -10.65 -44.27 7.03
CA SER A 41 -11.09 -45.47 7.75
C SER A 41 -10.83 -45.44 9.27
N GLN A 42 -10.11 -44.42 9.78
CA GLN A 42 -9.83 -44.22 11.20
C GLN A 42 -10.84 -43.20 11.79
N GLN A 43 -11.90 -43.72 12.41
CA GLN A 43 -13.05 -42.93 12.89
C GLN A 43 -12.69 -41.87 13.96
N ALA A 44 -12.90 -40.61 13.56
CA ALA A 44 -13.69 -39.59 14.25
C ALA A 44 -13.48 -39.36 15.76
N GLN A 45 -12.43 -38.60 16.10
CA GLN A 45 -12.57 -37.46 17.02
C GLN A 45 -11.87 -36.24 16.39
N THR A 46 -12.60 -35.12 16.29
CA THR A 46 -12.02 -33.81 16.02
C THR A 46 -11.04 -33.47 17.14
N PRO A 47 -9.82 -33.00 16.85
CA PRO A 47 -8.77 -33.09 17.85
C PRO A 47 -8.91 -32.04 18.98
N LEU A 48 -8.96 -32.54 20.22
CA LEU A 48 -8.68 -31.82 21.48
C LEU A 48 -7.21 -32.06 21.94
N VAL A 49 -6.36 -32.64 21.07
CA VAL A 49 -4.91 -32.96 21.19
C VAL A 49 -4.33 -33.06 19.74
N PRO A 50 -3.00 -33.20 19.46
CA PRO A 50 -2.39 -33.14 18.13
C PRO A 50 -3.24 -33.62 16.94
N GLY A 51 -3.36 -32.77 15.92
CA GLY A 51 -3.86 -33.20 14.62
C GLY A 51 -3.02 -34.32 14.04
N GLU A 52 -3.60 -35.06 13.10
CA GLU A 52 -2.95 -36.24 12.51
C GLU A 52 -1.72 -35.84 11.67
N TRP A 53 -1.80 -34.68 11.01
CA TRP A 53 -0.72 -34.10 10.20
C TRP A 53 -0.06 -32.86 10.82
N PHE A 54 -0.76 -32.13 11.70
CA PHE A 54 -0.30 -30.88 12.26
C PHE A 54 -0.38 -30.85 13.78
N LEU A 55 0.46 -30.01 14.39
CA LEU A 55 0.46 -29.72 15.82
C LEU A 55 0.05 -28.26 16.05
N THR A 56 -0.47 -27.97 17.24
CA THR A 56 -0.66 -26.59 17.69
C THR A 56 0.67 -25.97 18.11
N SER A 57 0.71 -24.64 18.10
CA SER A 57 1.81 -23.79 18.56
C SER A 57 2.25 -24.11 20.00
N ALA A 58 1.31 -24.57 20.84
CA ALA A 58 1.58 -24.98 22.22
C ALA A 58 2.65 -26.08 22.30
N SER A 59 2.67 -27.00 21.34
CA SER A 59 3.67 -28.07 21.26
C SER A 59 5.07 -27.53 20.96
N CYS A 60 5.18 -26.40 20.26
CA CYS A 60 6.45 -25.75 19.97
C CYS A 60 6.97 -24.90 21.15
N ARG A 61 6.07 -24.44 22.03
CA ARG A 61 6.35 -23.45 23.08
C ARG A 61 7.39 -23.89 24.11
N GLY A 62 7.44 -25.18 24.44
CA GLY A 62 8.40 -25.68 25.43
C GLY A 62 9.86 -25.41 25.04
N CYS A 63 10.18 -25.59 23.74
CA CYS A 63 11.53 -25.40 23.22
C CYS A 63 11.75 -23.99 22.65
N HIS A 64 10.77 -23.43 21.96
CA HIS A 64 10.91 -22.17 21.21
C HIS A 64 10.26 -20.95 21.89
N GLY A 65 9.80 -21.12 23.12
CA GLY A 65 9.24 -20.06 23.97
C GLY A 65 10.25 -19.48 24.95
N HIS A 66 9.77 -18.60 25.84
CA HIS A 66 10.56 -17.93 26.86
C HIS A 66 11.38 -18.92 27.71
N ASP A 67 12.70 -18.68 27.81
CA ASP A 67 13.61 -19.48 28.66
C ASP A 67 13.79 -18.82 30.03
N SER A 68 13.28 -19.47 31.08
CA SER A 68 13.43 -18.97 32.45
C SER A 68 14.86 -19.04 33.00
N LEU A 69 15.75 -19.78 32.32
CA LEU A 69 17.17 -19.87 32.69
C LEU A 69 18.06 -18.86 31.95
N GLY A 70 17.51 -18.12 30.98
CA GLY A 70 18.24 -17.12 30.19
C GLY A 70 19.45 -17.70 29.45
N GLN A 71 19.32 -18.89 28.85
CA GLN A 71 20.36 -19.57 28.08
C GLN A 71 20.01 -19.71 26.60
N SER A 72 18.71 -19.73 26.27
CA SER A 72 18.17 -19.93 24.94
C SER A 72 17.11 -18.87 24.62
N ASN A 73 16.84 -18.69 23.32
CA ASN A 73 15.87 -17.72 22.81
C ASN A 73 16.11 -16.29 23.31
N ILE A 74 17.36 -15.93 23.57
CA ILE A 74 17.78 -14.58 23.93
C ILE A 74 18.80 -14.03 22.94
N ASP A 75 18.86 -12.72 22.81
CA ASP A 75 19.94 -12.03 22.11
C ASP A 75 21.19 -11.87 22.97
N GLU A 76 22.21 -11.18 22.45
CA GLU A 76 23.48 -10.96 23.14
C GLU A 76 23.39 -10.05 24.36
N ASP A 77 22.34 -9.22 24.44
CA ASP A 77 22.04 -8.35 25.57
C ASP A 77 21.16 -9.05 26.62
N GLY A 78 20.75 -10.29 26.35
CA GLY A 78 19.89 -11.10 27.22
C GLY A 78 18.40 -10.79 27.07
N ASN A 79 17.99 -10.06 26.04
CA ASN A 79 16.58 -9.81 25.76
C ASN A 79 15.92 -11.08 25.21
N ASP A 80 14.67 -11.31 25.60
CA ASP A 80 13.86 -12.42 25.10
C ASP A 80 13.44 -12.20 23.64
N VAL A 81 13.92 -13.05 22.75
CA VAL A 81 13.65 -13.02 21.30
C VAL A 81 12.93 -14.28 20.81
N ASN A 82 12.27 -14.99 21.74
CA ASN A 82 11.62 -16.26 21.44
C ASN A 82 10.54 -16.15 20.36
N LEU A 83 10.41 -17.21 19.56
CA LEU A 83 9.56 -17.24 18.37
C LEU A 83 8.07 -17.12 18.73
N VAL A 84 7.68 -17.76 19.83
CA VAL A 84 6.27 -17.85 20.24
C VAL A 84 5.72 -16.51 20.71
N SER A 85 6.49 -15.77 21.50
CA SER A 85 6.09 -14.45 22.00
C SER A 85 5.98 -13.39 20.92
N HIS A 86 6.79 -13.48 19.86
CA HIS A 86 6.64 -12.60 18.70
C HIS A 86 5.43 -12.98 17.84
N TRP A 87 5.16 -14.28 17.70
CA TRP A 87 4.06 -14.77 16.88
C TRP A 87 2.67 -14.60 17.54
N GLU A 88 2.52 -14.87 18.84
CA GLU A 88 1.22 -15.08 19.50
C GLU A 88 0.27 -13.85 19.49
N SER A 89 0.82 -12.64 19.37
CA SER A 89 0.06 -11.39 19.22
C SER A 89 -0.04 -10.88 17.77
N SER A 90 0.56 -11.58 16.80
CA SER A 90 0.50 -11.20 15.39
C SER A 90 -0.87 -11.51 14.78
N MET A 91 -1.21 -10.85 13.66
CA MET A 91 -2.42 -11.19 12.90
C MET A 91 -2.41 -12.61 12.32
N MET A 92 -1.25 -13.26 12.21
CA MET A 92 -1.14 -14.67 11.81
C MET A 92 -1.67 -15.59 12.90
N ALA A 93 -1.29 -15.39 14.17
CA ALA A 93 -1.83 -16.14 15.30
C ALA A 93 -3.32 -15.84 15.54
N LEU A 94 -3.73 -14.59 15.29
CA LEU A 94 -5.09 -14.12 15.54
C LEU A 94 -6.03 -14.32 14.34
N SER A 95 -5.56 -14.89 13.23
CA SER A 95 -6.29 -14.94 11.95
C SER A 95 -7.66 -15.61 12.04
N ALA A 96 -7.81 -16.64 12.87
CA ALA A 96 -9.07 -17.36 13.10
C ALA A 96 -9.97 -16.71 14.18
N LYS A 97 -9.43 -15.74 14.93
CA LYS A 97 -10.11 -15.02 16.03
C LYS A 97 -10.43 -13.57 15.68
N ASP A 98 -9.97 -13.09 14.53
CA ASP A 98 -10.23 -11.74 14.03
C ASP A 98 -11.76 -11.51 13.86
N PRO A 99 -12.37 -10.59 14.63
CA PRO A 99 -13.81 -10.35 14.57
C PRO A 99 -14.26 -9.70 13.25
N LEU A 100 -13.40 -8.94 12.57
CA LEU A 100 -13.71 -8.39 11.24
C LEU A 100 -13.83 -9.54 10.23
N TRP A 101 -12.87 -10.46 10.24
CA TRP A 101 -12.89 -11.63 9.36
C TRP A 101 -14.13 -12.50 9.61
N ARG A 102 -14.45 -12.80 10.87
CA ARG A 102 -15.65 -13.59 11.21
C ARG A 102 -16.95 -12.92 10.76
N ALA A 103 -17.07 -11.62 10.99
CA ALA A 103 -18.22 -10.84 10.53
C ALA A 103 -18.30 -10.85 8.99
N LYS A 104 -17.15 -10.76 8.31
CA LYS A 104 -17.09 -10.80 6.86
C LYS A 104 -17.50 -12.15 6.28
N VAL A 105 -17.00 -13.26 6.82
CA VAL A 105 -17.44 -14.61 6.47
C VAL A 105 -18.95 -14.73 6.64
N SER A 106 -19.49 -14.24 7.77
CA SER A 106 -20.93 -14.22 7.99
C SER A 106 -21.69 -13.38 6.96
N GLN A 107 -21.15 -12.24 6.51
CA GLN A 107 -21.76 -11.43 5.46
C GLN A 107 -21.84 -12.21 4.15
N GLU A 108 -20.75 -12.86 3.73
CA GLU A 108 -20.73 -13.64 2.47
C GLU A 108 -21.77 -14.78 2.51
N ILE A 109 -21.88 -15.51 3.62
CA ILE A 109 -22.89 -16.57 3.82
C ILE A 109 -24.32 -16.00 3.74
N LEU A 110 -24.58 -14.84 4.36
CA LEU A 110 -25.91 -14.22 4.34
C LEU A 110 -26.28 -13.71 2.94
N VAL A 111 -25.29 -13.23 2.19
CA VAL A 111 -25.49 -12.75 0.82
C VAL A 111 -25.77 -13.90 -0.14
N ASN A 112 -24.97 -14.97 -0.08
CA ASN A 112 -25.09 -16.14 -0.96
C ASN A 112 -25.20 -17.44 -0.15
N PRO A 113 -26.36 -17.74 0.47
CA PRO A 113 -26.52 -18.94 1.30
C PRO A 113 -26.29 -20.26 0.55
N GLY A 114 -26.53 -20.27 -0.77
CA GLY A 114 -26.26 -21.42 -1.62
C GLY A 114 -24.78 -21.79 -1.73
N HIS A 115 -23.88 -20.84 -1.45
CA HIS A 115 -22.42 -21.02 -1.51
C HIS A 115 -21.78 -21.05 -0.11
N ALA A 116 -22.59 -21.14 0.95
CA ALA A 116 -22.11 -21.02 2.33
C ALA A 116 -20.98 -21.99 2.68
N GLY A 117 -21.05 -23.26 2.24
CA GLY A 117 -20.01 -24.26 2.49
C GLY A 117 -18.68 -23.88 1.83
N PRO A 118 -18.63 -23.76 0.48
CA PRO A 118 -17.42 -23.39 -0.24
C PRO A 118 -16.81 -22.05 0.20
N LEU A 119 -17.62 -21.04 0.53
CA LEU A 119 -17.14 -19.75 1.03
C LEU A 119 -16.38 -19.91 2.36
N GLN A 120 -16.95 -20.65 3.31
CA GLN A 120 -16.30 -20.88 4.61
C GLN A 120 -15.01 -21.69 4.46
N ASP A 121 -15.02 -22.75 3.65
CA ASP A 121 -13.82 -23.54 3.36
C ASP A 121 -12.73 -22.67 2.71
N LYS A 122 -13.12 -21.80 1.78
CA LYS A 122 -12.18 -20.88 1.13
C LYS A 122 -11.56 -19.91 2.11
N CYS A 123 -12.36 -19.25 2.95
CA CYS A 123 -11.84 -18.30 3.94
C CYS A 123 -10.91 -18.98 4.96
N THR A 124 -11.26 -20.18 5.42
CA THR A 124 -10.47 -20.92 6.40
C THR A 124 -9.19 -21.52 5.82
N SER A 125 -9.10 -21.72 4.50
CA SER A 125 -7.87 -22.19 3.83
C SER A 125 -6.66 -21.28 4.05
N CYS A 126 -6.86 -19.99 4.33
CA CYS A 126 -5.80 -19.04 4.70
C CYS A 126 -5.85 -18.61 6.17
N HIS A 127 -7.04 -18.52 6.78
CA HIS A 127 -7.20 -17.99 8.15
C HIS A 127 -7.12 -19.05 9.26
N ALA A 128 -7.39 -20.32 8.94
CA ALA A 128 -7.31 -21.44 9.87
C ALA A 128 -6.73 -22.68 9.17
N PRO A 129 -5.58 -22.55 8.49
CA PRO A 129 -5.19 -23.46 7.43
C PRO A 129 -4.90 -24.87 7.95
N THR A 130 -4.30 -25.02 9.13
CA THR A 130 -4.00 -26.34 9.70
C THR A 130 -5.28 -27.11 10.06
N GLY A 131 -6.27 -26.44 10.68
CA GLY A 131 -7.59 -27.03 10.96
C GLY A 131 -8.30 -27.44 9.66
N ARG A 132 -8.39 -26.51 8.70
CA ARG A 132 -9.01 -26.75 7.40
C ARG A 132 -8.35 -27.91 6.65
N TYR A 133 -7.03 -27.94 6.55
CA TYR A 133 -6.34 -28.99 5.81
C TYR A 133 -6.39 -30.35 6.53
N ASN A 134 -6.37 -30.37 7.87
CA ASN A 134 -6.62 -31.58 8.63
C ASN A 134 -8.05 -32.13 8.39
N HIS A 135 -9.05 -31.25 8.27
CA HIS A 135 -10.41 -31.62 7.88
C HIS A 135 -10.47 -32.18 6.45
N PHE A 136 -9.82 -31.49 5.51
CA PHE A 136 -9.73 -31.89 4.10
C PHE A 136 -9.07 -33.27 3.92
N TYR A 137 -7.94 -33.54 4.57
CA TYR A 137 -7.24 -34.83 4.45
C TYR A 137 -8.01 -36.01 5.04
N ARG A 138 -8.95 -35.76 5.96
CA ARG A 138 -9.90 -36.76 6.47
C ARG A 138 -11.07 -37.02 5.51
N GLY A 139 -11.19 -36.26 4.42
CA GLY A 139 -12.29 -36.39 3.47
C GLY A 139 -13.64 -35.92 4.03
N LEU A 140 -13.62 -34.96 4.97
CA LEU A 140 -14.82 -34.50 5.67
C LEU A 140 -15.60 -33.40 4.93
N GLY A 141 -15.15 -32.98 3.74
CA GLY A 141 -15.78 -31.93 2.94
C GLY A 141 -15.37 -30.52 3.38
N ASP A 142 -16.25 -29.55 3.15
CA ASP A 142 -16.05 -28.13 3.48
C ASP A 142 -15.82 -27.94 4.99
N PHE A 143 -14.79 -27.16 5.35
CA PHE A 143 -14.55 -26.80 6.75
C PHE A 143 -15.34 -25.55 7.14
N LEU A 144 -16.35 -25.72 7.98
CA LEU A 144 -17.30 -24.66 8.34
C LEU A 144 -16.87 -23.89 9.59
N MET A 145 -17.47 -22.71 9.80
CA MET A 145 -17.25 -21.93 11.02
C MET A 145 -17.70 -22.66 12.29
N THR A 146 -18.67 -23.57 12.18
CA THR A 146 -19.09 -24.46 13.29
C THR A 146 -18.05 -25.52 13.63
N ASP A 147 -17.28 -25.97 12.64
CA ASP A 147 -16.17 -26.89 12.84
C ASP A 147 -15.01 -26.15 13.50
N LEU A 148 -14.66 -24.98 12.96
CA LEU A 148 -13.65 -24.09 13.52
C LEU A 148 -13.91 -23.77 14.99
N ALA A 149 -15.17 -23.50 15.38
CA ALA A 149 -15.53 -23.20 16.76
C ALA A 149 -15.15 -24.32 17.75
N ASN A 150 -15.01 -25.56 17.28
CA ASN A 150 -14.67 -26.74 18.08
C ASN A 150 -13.29 -27.32 17.72
N ASP A 151 -12.52 -26.67 16.84
CA ASP A 151 -11.23 -27.15 16.37
C ASP A 151 -10.09 -26.31 16.97
N THR A 152 -9.37 -26.88 17.94
CA THR A 152 -8.24 -26.21 18.60
C THR A 152 -7.09 -25.91 17.65
N LEU A 153 -6.89 -26.73 16.60
CA LEU A 153 -5.88 -26.52 15.58
C LEU A 153 -6.29 -25.37 14.66
N GLY A 154 -7.56 -25.29 14.28
CA GLY A 154 -8.09 -24.18 13.51
C GLY A 154 -8.06 -22.85 14.28
N LEU A 155 -8.43 -22.86 15.57
CA LEU A 155 -8.42 -21.66 16.43
C LEU A 155 -7.01 -21.15 16.76
N ASP A 156 -5.98 -21.95 16.50
CA ASP A 156 -4.57 -21.59 16.62
C ASP A 156 -4.05 -20.79 15.40
N GLY A 157 -4.94 -20.48 14.44
CA GLY A 157 -4.68 -19.58 13.32
C GLY A 157 -3.61 -20.09 12.36
N VAL A 158 -2.87 -19.17 11.75
CA VAL A 158 -1.66 -19.48 10.98
C VAL A 158 -0.51 -19.75 11.95
N ASN A 159 -0.42 -21.00 12.40
CA ASN A 159 0.52 -21.43 13.43
C ASN A 159 1.87 -21.93 12.87
N CYS A 160 2.75 -22.38 13.77
CA CYS A 160 4.09 -22.86 13.44
C CYS A 160 4.07 -23.96 12.37
N ALA A 161 3.21 -24.98 12.54
CA ALA A 161 3.08 -26.05 11.57
C ALA A 161 2.49 -25.54 10.24
N GLY A 162 1.54 -24.61 10.29
CA GLY A 162 0.93 -23.98 9.11
C GLY A 162 1.93 -23.28 8.18
N CYS A 163 3.08 -22.84 8.67
CA CYS A 163 4.16 -22.32 7.82
C CYS A 163 5.27 -23.36 7.58
N HIS A 164 5.70 -24.05 8.62
CA HIS A 164 6.89 -24.88 8.56
C HIS A 164 6.67 -26.26 7.95
N THR A 165 5.44 -26.71 7.70
CA THR A 165 5.20 -27.95 6.94
C THR A 165 4.88 -27.70 5.47
N ILE A 166 4.92 -26.45 5.00
CA ILE A 166 4.75 -26.12 3.59
C ILE A 166 5.93 -26.70 2.79
N SER A 167 5.63 -27.52 1.78
CA SER A 167 6.66 -28.13 0.93
C SER A 167 7.33 -27.11 -0.02
N PRO A 168 8.51 -27.44 -0.58
CA PRO A 168 9.24 -26.54 -1.47
C PRO A 168 8.55 -26.24 -2.82
N SER A 169 7.38 -26.79 -3.12
CA SER A 169 6.71 -26.60 -4.43
C SER A 169 5.86 -25.31 -4.52
N VAL A 170 6.00 -24.39 -3.56
CA VAL A 170 5.33 -23.08 -3.54
C VAL A 170 5.92 -22.07 -4.52
N GLY A 171 5.23 -20.95 -4.72
CA GLY A 171 5.57 -19.87 -5.65
C GLY A 171 4.72 -19.83 -6.92
N SER A 172 3.97 -20.92 -7.18
CA SER A 172 2.97 -21.03 -8.25
C SER A 172 1.62 -21.53 -7.74
N THR A 173 1.47 -21.65 -6.42
CA THR A 173 0.23 -21.99 -5.72
C THR A 173 -0.26 -20.74 -5.01
N PHE A 174 -1.56 -20.46 -5.14
CA PHE A 174 -2.23 -19.23 -4.71
C PHE A 174 -3.60 -19.57 -4.14
N SER A 175 -4.31 -18.56 -3.62
CA SER A 175 -5.70 -18.67 -3.18
C SER A 175 -5.92 -19.75 -2.11
N GLY A 176 -5.01 -19.91 -1.15
CA GLY A 176 -5.12 -20.90 -0.09
C GLY A 176 -4.84 -22.33 -0.52
N GLU A 177 -4.36 -22.55 -1.75
CA GLU A 177 -3.78 -23.82 -2.19
C GLU A 177 -2.37 -23.95 -1.58
N ILE A 178 -2.26 -24.63 -0.44
CA ILE A 178 -1.02 -24.74 0.32
C ILE A 178 -0.51 -26.19 0.18
N PRO A 179 0.67 -26.39 -0.43
CA PRO A 179 1.20 -27.73 -0.66
C PRO A 179 1.89 -28.25 0.60
N TYR A 180 1.11 -28.61 1.62
CA TYR A 180 1.64 -29.17 2.85
C TYR A 180 2.31 -30.54 2.64
N ASP A 181 3.40 -30.75 3.36
CA ASP A 181 4.05 -32.03 3.53
C ASP A 181 3.40 -32.78 4.70
N THR A 182 2.70 -33.86 4.39
CA THR A 182 1.95 -34.68 5.34
C THR A 182 2.79 -35.80 5.97
N THR A 183 4.08 -35.89 5.66
CA THR A 183 5.00 -36.92 6.17
C THR A 183 5.60 -36.59 7.54
N ARG A 184 5.07 -35.56 8.22
CA ARG A 184 5.64 -34.97 9.45
C ARG A 184 7.06 -34.45 9.26
N THR A 185 7.35 -33.91 8.07
CA THR A 185 8.54 -33.09 7.85
C THR A 185 8.25 -31.65 8.26
N ILE A 186 9.20 -31.02 8.97
CA ILE A 186 9.13 -29.61 9.34
C ILE A 186 10.38 -28.88 8.84
N TYR A 187 10.19 -27.88 8.01
CA TYR A 187 11.24 -27.20 7.28
C TYR A 187 11.79 -26.02 8.06
N GLY A 188 13.10 -25.78 7.98
CA GLY A 188 13.75 -24.59 8.54
C GLY A 188 14.87 -24.06 7.66
N PRO A 189 15.32 -22.81 7.88
CA PRO A 189 16.34 -22.17 7.06
C PRO A 189 17.77 -22.58 7.43
N PHE A 190 17.96 -23.40 8.48
CA PHE A 190 19.29 -23.76 8.97
C PHE A 190 19.68 -25.19 8.56
N MET A 191 20.85 -25.31 7.93
CA MET A 191 21.46 -26.60 7.59
C MET A 191 21.79 -27.43 8.84
N ALA A 192 21.80 -28.76 8.68
CA ALA A 192 22.08 -29.72 9.74
C ALA A 192 21.24 -29.47 11.01
N PRO A 193 19.90 -29.56 10.92
CA PRO A 193 19.03 -29.39 12.09
C PRO A 193 19.29 -30.48 13.14
N PHE A 194 18.98 -30.18 14.40
CA PHE A 194 19.11 -31.15 15.48
C PHE A 194 17.84 -32.00 15.60
N PHE A 195 17.91 -33.25 15.15
CA PHE A 195 16.74 -34.12 14.99
C PHE A 195 16.10 -34.58 16.32
N GLY A 196 16.93 -34.96 17.30
CA GLY A 196 16.52 -35.75 18.46
C GLY A 196 15.29 -35.21 19.21
N PRO A 197 15.31 -33.96 19.70
CA PRO A 197 14.19 -33.41 20.47
C PRO A 197 12.89 -33.31 19.67
N MET A 198 12.95 -32.83 18.43
CA MET A 198 11.76 -32.65 17.62
C MET A 198 11.12 -33.98 17.23
N GLN A 199 11.93 -34.99 16.91
CA GLN A 199 11.42 -36.34 16.62
C GLN A 199 10.85 -37.02 17.87
N LEU A 200 11.53 -36.88 19.02
CA LEU A 200 11.15 -37.57 20.25
C LEU A 200 9.91 -36.96 20.92
N TYR A 201 9.83 -35.63 20.99
CA TYR A 201 8.78 -34.94 21.74
C TYR A 201 7.59 -34.55 20.86
N GLU A 202 7.84 -34.16 19.60
CA GLU A 202 6.80 -33.65 18.69
C GLU A 202 6.46 -34.60 17.55
N GLY A 203 7.30 -35.62 17.30
CA GLY A 203 7.13 -36.52 16.16
C GLY A 203 7.35 -35.87 14.80
N TYR A 204 8.03 -34.72 14.75
CA TYR A 204 8.44 -34.06 13.52
C TYR A 204 9.89 -34.36 13.17
N THR A 205 10.17 -34.54 11.87
CA THR A 205 11.54 -34.62 11.35
C THR A 205 11.95 -33.25 10.81
N PRO A 206 12.89 -32.54 11.48
CA PRO A 206 13.33 -31.24 11.00
C PRO A 206 14.23 -31.39 9.77
N VAL A 207 13.98 -30.59 8.74
CA VAL A 207 14.69 -30.63 7.46
C VAL A 207 15.08 -29.21 7.06
N TYR A 208 16.33 -29.04 6.62
CA TYR A 208 16.74 -27.80 5.98
C TYR A 208 16.08 -27.69 4.60
N SER A 209 15.52 -26.53 4.29
CA SER A 209 15.15 -26.22 2.91
C SER A 209 15.28 -24.74 2.61
N ALA A 210 15.80 -24.43 1.41
CA ALA A 210 16.07 -23.06 0.97
C ALA A 210 14.80 -22.20 0.89
N HIS A 211 13.64 -22.80 0.57
CA HIS A 211 12.38 -22.06 0.42
C HIS A 211 11.87 -21.40 1.70
N MET A 212 12.35 -21.85 2.86
CA MET A 212 12.08 -21.19 4.14
C MET A 212 12.65 -19.77 4.21
N ASP A 213 13.68 -19.49 3.41
CA ASP A 213 14.29 -18.17 3.24
C ASP A 213 13.98 -17.60 1.83
N GLU A 214 12.77 -17.83 1.30
CA GLU A 214 12.33 -17.28 0.01
C GLU A 214 10.90 -16.73 0.12
N SER A 215 10.63 -15.62 -0.55
CA SER A 215 9.30 -14.95 -0.48
C SER A 215 8.15 -15.81 -1.02
N ARG A 216 8.47 -16.80 -1.87
CA ARG A 216 7.48 -17.73 -2.39
C ARG A 216 6.82 -18.60 -1.33
N LEU A 217 7.39 -18.72 -0.13
CA LEU A 217 6.71 -19.34 1.02
C LEU A 217 5.36 -18.67 1.33
N CYS A 218 5.25 -17.37 1.07
CA CYS A 218 4.06 -16.58 1.34
C CYS A 218 3.00 -16.66 0.23
N SER A 219 3.32 -17.23 -0.94
CA SER A 219 2.52 -17.06 -2.17
C SER A 219 1.12 -17.64 -2.06
N SER A 220 0.98 -18.80 -1.39
CA SER A 220 -0.30 -19.50 -1.29
C SER A 220 -1.38 -18.66 -0.62
N CYS A 221 -1.04 -17.82 0.36
CA CYS A 221 -2.02 -16.99 1.07
C CYS A 221 -2.03 -15.54 0.59
N HIS A 222 -0.89 -15.00 0.14
CA HIS A 222 -0.74 -13.58 -0.23
C HIS A 222 -0.94 -13.30 -1.73
N THR A 223 -1.75 -14.13 -2.39
CA THR A 223 -2.38 -13.87 -3.68
C THR A 223 -3.69 -14.65 -3.69
N LEU A 224 -4.82 -13.95 -3.82
CA LEU A 224 -6.15 -14.53 -3.74
C LEU A 224 -6.93 -14.13 -4.97
N ILE A 225 -7.26 -15.15 -5.74
CA ILE A 225 -8.06 -15.11 -6.94
C ILE A 225 -9.24 -16.04 -6.70
N THR A 226 -10.45 -15.49 -6.75
CA THR A 226 -11.71 -16.17 -6.40
C THR A 226 -12.67 -16.13 -7.56
N GLU A 227 -13.59 -17.09 -7.62
CA GLU A 227 -14.70 -17.05 -8.56
C GLU A 227 -15.67 -15.92 -8.19
N THR A 228 -16.40 -15.43 -9.19
CA THR A 228 -17.35 -14.33 -9.01
C THR A 228 -18.77 -14.82 -9.20
N ALA A 229 -19.69 -14.29 -8.39
CA ALA A 229 -21.12 -14.55 -8.47
C ALA A 229 -21.90 -13.27 -8.82
N ASP A 230 -22.97 -13.42 -9.59
CA ASP A 230 -23.91 -12.33 -9.86
C ASP A 230 -24.76 -11.98 -8.61
N LEU A 231 -25.59 -10.95 -8.72
CA LEU A 231 -26.45 -10.52 -7.61
C LEU A 231 -27.53 -11.54 -7.19
N SER A 232 -27.78 -12.56 -8.02
CA SER A 232 -28.68 -13.68 -7.71
C SER A 232 -27.93 -14.90 -7.14
N GLY A 233 -26.62 -14.81 -6.96
CA GLY A 233 -25.77 -15.89 -6.46
C GLY A 233 -25.37 -16.91 -7.52
N ASN A 234 -25.56 -16.65 -8.82
CA ASN A 234 -25.06 -17.58 -9.85
C ASN A 234 -23.59 -17.28 -10.14
N LEU A 235 -22.76 -18.32 -10.20
CA LEU A 235 -21.37 -18.17 -10.66
C LEU A 235 -21.35 -17.65 -12.10
N THR A 236 -20.52 -16.63 -12.36
CA THR A 236 -20.37 -16.02 -13.68
C THR A 236 -19.44 -16.82 -14.61
N GLY A 237 -18.65 -17.73 -14.03
CA GLY A 237 -17.54 -18.41 -14.70
C GLY A 237 -16.28 -17.54 -14.85
N GLN A 238 -16.25 -16.34 -14.27
CA GLN A 238 -15.10 -15.45 -14.23
C GLN A 238 -14.43 -15.50 -12.85
N GLN A 239 -13.24 -14.90 -12.78
CA GLN A 239 -12.47 -14.77 -11.55
C GLN A 239 -12.14 -13.30 -11.26
N PHE A 240 -12.04 -12.96 -9.98
CA PHE A 240 -11.62 -11.66 -9.49
C PHE A 240 -10.34 -11.79 -8.66
N VAL A 241 -9.44 -10.83 -8.83
CA VAL A 241 -8.20 -10.75 -8.04
C VAL A 241 -8.46 -9.88 -6.82
N GLU A 242 -8.83 -10.52 -5.71
CA GLU A 242 -9.11 -9.84 -4.44
C GLU A 242 -7.84 -9.20 -3.85
N GLN A 243 -6.73 -9.92 -3.91
CA GLN A 243 -5.43 -9.44 -3.45
C GLN A 243 -4.30 -10.10 -4.26
N ALA A 244 -3.25 -9.34 -4.54
CA ALA A 244 -2.14 -9.77 -5.39
C ALA A 244 -0.77 -9.44 -4.78
N THR A 245 -0.63 -9.35 -3.46
CA THR A 245 0.59 -8.86 -2.78
C THR A 245 1.87 -9.55 -3.25
N TYR A 246 1.86 -10.88 -3.41
CA TYR A 246 3.03 -11.61 -3.91
C TYR A 246 3.32 -11.31 -5.39
N HIS A 247 2.30 -11.15 -6.23
CA HIS A 247 2.46 -10.75 -7.63
C HIS A 247 2.91 -9.28 -7.80
N GLU A 248 2.42 -8.38 -6.93
CA GLU A 248 2.90 -7.00 -6.81
C GLU A 248 4.38 -6.99 -6.40
N TYR A 249 4.78 -7.86 -5.47
CA TYR A 249 6.18 -8.07 -5.07
C TYR A 249 7.05 -8.57 -6.22
N GLN A 250 6.56 -9.55 -6.99
CA GLN A 250 7.27 -10.04 -8.17
C GLN A 250 7.47 -8.93 -9.21
N ASN A 251 6.49 -8.05 -9.40
CA ASN A 251 6.58 -6.86 -10.25
C ASN A 251 7.27 -5.68 -9.55
N SER A 252 8.33 -5.92 -8.80
CA SER A 252 9.13 -4.86 -8.19
C SER A 252 10.61 -5.12 -8.42
N SER A 253 11.46 -4.17 -8.03
CA SER A 253 12.90 -4.38 -8.03
C SER A 253 13.37 -5.26 -6.86
N PHE A 254 12.51 -5.58 -5.88
CA PHE A 254 12.91 -6.26 -4.64
C PHE A 254 13.42 -7.69 -4.86
N PRO A 255 12.74 -8.56 -5.65
CA PRO A 255 13.26 -9.88 -5.98
C PRO A 255 14.65 -9.82 -6.60
N ALA A 256 14.87 -8.92 -7.56
CA ALA A 256 16.16 -8.74 -8.24
C ALA A 256 17.27 -8.25 -7.30
N ASN A 257 16.89 -7.51 -6.25
CA ASN A 257 17.80 -7.02 -5.20
C ASN A 257 17.91 -7.96 -4.00
N ASN A 258 17.33 -9.17 -4.07
CA ASN A 258 17.31 -10.15 -2.97
C ASN A 258 16.70 -9.61 -1.66
N ILE A 259 15.76 -8.68 -1.76
CA ILE A 259 14.95 -8.20 -0.62
C ILE A 259 13.68 -9.05 -0.61
N LYS A 260 13.51 -9.84 0.45
CA LYS A 260 12.45 -10.86 0.54
C LYS A 260 11.35 -10.37 1.47
N CYS A 261 10.15 -10.97 1.41
CA CYS A 261 9.10 -10.77 2.42
C CYS A 261 9.66 -10.89 3.85
N GLN A 262 10.47 -11.93 4.10
CA GLN A 262 11.12 -12.19 5.39
C GLN A 262 12.09 -11.07 5.80
N THR A 263 12.77 -10.40 4.85
CA THR A 263 13.72 -9.32 5.15
C THR A 263 13.06 -8.18 5.92
N CYS A 264 11.80 -7.85 5.62
CA CYS A 264 11.06 -6.77 6.26
C CYS A 264 10.10 -7.27 7.35
N HIS A 265 9.38 -8.36 7.10
CA HIS A 265 8.33 -8.84 8.01
C HIS A 265 8.84 -9.84 9.06
N MET A 266 10.05 -10.37 8.90
CA MET A 266 10.73 -11.22 9.88
C MET A 266 12.15 -10.70 10.16
N PRO A 267 12.28 -9.52 10.78
CA PRO A 267 13.55 -8.80 10.87
C PRO A 267 14.64 -9.67 11.49
N GLN A 268 15.79 -9.71 10.81
CA GLN A 268 16.92 -10.54 11.18
C GLN A 268 17.71 -9.94 12.35
N LEU A 269 17.96 -10.78 13.35
CA LEU A 269 19.04 -10.56 14.30
C LEU A 269 20.35 -11.07 13.70
N ALA A 270 21.38 -10.24 13.75
CA ALA A 270 22.73 -10.65 13.36
C ALA A 270 23.36 -11.57 14.41
N SER A 271 23.03 -11.34 15.68
CA SER A 271 23.57 -12.05 16.83
C SER A 271 23.11 -13.53 16.80
N PRO A 272 24.00 -14.50 17.05
CA PRO A 272 23.63 -15.91 17.06
C PRO A 272 22.69 -16.26 18.22
N VAL A 273 21.63 -17.02 17.96
CA VAL A 273 20.62 -17.41 18.96
C VAL A 273 20.64 -18.92 19.19
N VAL A 274 20.67 -19.36 20.45
CA VAL A 274 20.37 -20.76 20.81
C VAL A 274 18.86 -20.94 20.75
N ILE A 275 18.37 -21.64 19.73
CA ILE A 275 16.94 -21.61 19.36
C ILE A 275 16.04 -22.60 20.12
N ALA A 276 16.57 -23.36 21.08
CA ALA A 276 15.78 -24.35 21.81
C ALA A 276 16.18 -24.47 23.29
N ASN A 277 15.19 -24.30 24.18
CA ASN A 277 15.32 -24.42 25.62
C ASN A 277 15.73 -25.84 26.03
N GLY A 278 16.49 -25.96 27.11
CA GLY A 278 16.86 -27.25 27.71
C GLY A 278 18.00 -27.98 27.00
N PHE A 279 18.61 -27.41 25.95
CA PHE A 279 19.70 -28.02 25.19
C PHE A 279 20.97 -27.16 25.21
N ILE A 280 21.70 -27.21 26.33
CA ILE A 280 22.89 -26.37 26.62
C ILE A 280 24.03 -26.55 25.60
N SER A 281 24.06 -27.67 24.87
CA SER A 281 25.08 -27.94 23.83
C SER A 281 24.65 -27.57 22.41
N LEU A 282 23.46 -26.99 22.23
CA LEU A 282 22.96 -26.63 20.91
C LEU A 282 23.77 -25.47 20.34
N THR A 283 24.26 -25.63 19.12
CA THR A 283 24.99 -24.58 18.42
C THR A 283 24.06 -23.41 18.10
N PRO A 284 24.41 -22.17 18.49
CA PRO A 284 23.66 -20.98 18.11
C PRO A 284 23.51 -20.83 16.59
N ARG A 285 22.40 -20.26 16.13
CA ARG A 285 22.08 -20.07 14.71
C ARG A 285 22.07 -18.58 14.34
N THR A 286 22.57 -18.26 13.15
CA THR A 286 22.61 -16.90 12.58
C THR A 286 22.56 -16.98 11.05
N PRO A 287 21.94 -15.99 10.35
CA PRO A 287 21.09 -14.93 10.91
C PRO A 287 19.77 -15.50 11.45
N PHE A 288 19.19 -14.89 12.48
CA PHE A 288 17.96 -15.37 13.11
C PHE A 288 16.76 -14.48 12.75
N ASN A 289 15.78 -15.04 12.05
CA ASN A 289 14.56 -14.35 11.62
C ASN A 289 13.54 -14.28 12.78
N GLN A 290 13.21 -13.07 13.24
CA GLN A 290 12.20 -12.89 14.28
C GLN A 290 10.79 -13.03 13.71
N HIS A 291 9.88 -13.68 14.45
CA HIS A 291 8.50 -13.93 14.01
C HIS A 291 7.55 -12.76 14.33
N VAL A 292 7.99 -11.54 14.03
CA VAL A 292 7.24 -10.31 14.36
C VAL A 292 6.02 -10.11 13.46
N PHE A 293 6.16 -10.39 12.15
CA PHE A 293 5.10 -10.29 11.14
C PHE A 293 4.36 -8.93 11.13
N ALA A 294 5.07 -7.85 11.44
CA ALA A 294 4.49 -6.51 11.46
C ALA A 294 3.98 -6.11 10.06
N GLY A 295 2.69 -5.82 9.96
CA GLY A 295 2.04 -5.30 8.77
C GLY A 295 1.65 -3.83 8.94
N ALA A 296 0.43 -3.48 8.53
CA ALA A 296 -0.16 -2.15 8.69
C ALA A 296 -1.45 -2.16 9.54
N ASN A 297 -1.85 -3.30 10.08
CA ASN A 297 -3.14 -3.51 10.73
C ASN A 297 -3.15 -3.09 12.21
N HIS A 298 -2.72 -1.85 12.49
CA HIS A 298 -2.67 -1.31 13.85
C HIS A 298 -4.06 -1.29 14.52
N PHE A 299 -5.08 -0.89 13.75
CA PHE A 299 -6.45 -0.77 14.25
C PHE A 299 -7.01 -2.10 14.76
N MET A 300 -6.91 -3.20 13.99
CA MET A 300 -7.45 -4.47 14.45
C MET A 300 -6.65 -5.08 15.60
N LEU A 301 -5.32 -4.90 15.64
CA LEU A 301 -4.51 -5.33 16.77
C LEU A 301 -4.96 -4.66 18.07
N GLU A 302 -5.21 -3.35 18.03
CA GLU A 302 -5.71 -2.59 19.19
C GLU A 302 -7.14 -2.97 19.55
N LEU A 303 -8.04 -3.12 18.57
CA LEU A 303 -9.40 -3.59 18.78
C LEU A 303 -9.41 -4.97 19.44
N ILE A 304 -8.61 -5.92 18.95
CA ILE A 304 -8.52 -7.27 19.52
C ILE A 304 -7.94 -7.19 20.94
N LYS A 305 -6.86 -6.41 21.16
CA LYS A 305 -6.27 -6.19 22.50
C LYS A 305 -7.31 -5.73 23.52
N ASN A 306 -8.16 -4.79 23.14
CA ASN A 306 -9.19 -4.23 24.01
C ASN A 306 -10.39 -5.17 24.24
N ASN A 307 -10.52 -6.23 23.44
CA ASN A 307 -11.65 -7.18 23.47
C ASN A 307 -11.23 -8.64 23.70
N LYS A 308 -9.98 -8.90 24.12
CA LYS A 308 -9.39 -10.24 24.22
C LYS A 308 -10.24 -11.28 24.94
N ALA A 309 -10.81 -10.90 26.08
CA ALA A 309 -11.63 -11.80 26.88
C ALA A 309 -12.87 -12.28 26.12
N ALA A 310 -13.55 -11.38 25.40
CA ALA A 310 -14.70 -11.72 24.56
C ALA A 310 -14.31 -12.56 23.33
N LEU A 311 -13.08 -12.38 22.83
CA LEU A 311 -12.55 -13.08 21.66
C LEU A 311 -11.83 -14.39 21.99
N GLY A 312 -11.72 -14.78 23.27
CA GLY A 312 -10.97 -15.97 23.68
C GLY A 312 -9.47 -15.89 23.35
N VAL A 313 -8.89 -14.69 23.47
CA VAL A 313 -7.46 -14.44 23.25
C VAL A 313 -6.75 -14.38 24.60
N ASP A 314 -5.90 -15.37 24.87
CA ASP A 314 -5.08 -15.43 26.08
C ASP A 314 -3.62 -15.07 25.76
N VAL A 315 -3.38 -13.77 25.57
CA VAL A 315 -2.06 -13.22 25.26
C VAL A 315 -1.86 -11.98 26.14
N ALA A 316 -0.67 -11.84 26.73
CA ALA A 316 -0.36 -10.72 27.62
C ALA A 316 -0.38 -9.38 26.88
N ASP A 317 -0.83 -8.30 27.55
CA ASP A 317 -0.88 -6.94 26.99
C ASP A 317 0.47 -6.50 26.42
N ALA A 318 1.57 -6.77 27.14
CA ALA A 318 2.92 -6.42 26.73
C ALA A 318 3.32 -7.00 25.34
N ARG A 319 2.73 -8.12 24.94
CA ARG A 319 2.98 -8.74 23.62
C ARG A 319 2.22 -8.02 22.51
N PHE A 320 0.98 -7.63 22.78
CA PHE A 320 0.26 -6.70 21.92
C PHE A 320 0.98 -5.35 21.80
N ASP A 321 1.47 -4.79 22.91
CA ASP A 321 2.23 -3.53 22.91
C ASP A 321 3.45 -3.62 22.00
N SER A 322 4.23 -4.70 22.13
CA SER A 322 5.39 -4.95 21.26
C SER A 322 5.00 -5.07 19.78
N THR A 323 3.86 -5.70 19.48
CA THR A 323 3.37 -5.86 18.10
C THR A 323 2.84 -4.55 17.52
N LEU A 324 2.16 -3.74 18.33
CA LEU A 324 1.68 -2.41 17.98
C LEU A 324 2.83 -1.44 17.74
N ASP A 325 3.89 -1.51 18.56
CA ASP A 325 5.11 -0.73 18.37
C ASP A 325 5.82 -1.11 17.08
N ALA A 326 5.98 -2.41 16.80
CA ALA A 326 6.57 -2.88 15.55
C ALA A 326 5.73 -2.47 14.32
N THR A 327 4.39 -2.57 14.41
CA THR A 327 3.46 -2.13 13.36
C THR A 327 3.54 -0.62 13.14
N SER A 328 3.61 0.16 14.23
CA SER A 328 3.75 1.61 14.19
C SER A 328 5.08 2.05 13.56
N ALA A 329 6.18 1.39 13.95
CA ALA A 329 7.49 1.63 13.38
C ALA A 329 7.51 1.30 11.88
N ASN A 330 6.89 0.18 11.48
CA ASN A 330 6.81 -0.20 10.07
C ASN A 330 6.03 0.82 9.23
N LEU A 331 4.88 1.28 9.74
CA LEU A 331 4.10 2.35 9.09
C LEU A 331 4.88 3.67 8.99
N ARG A 332 5.44 4.15 10.10
CA ARG A 332 6.08 5.49 10.16
C ARG A 332 7.45 5.56 9.49
N LEU A 333 8.24 4.48 9.55
CA LEU A 333 9.65 4.51 9.17
C LEU A 333 9.91 3.78 7.84
N ASN A 334 9.14 2.74 7.53
CA ASN A 334 9.48 1.82 6.44
C ASN A 334 8.49 1.83 5.28
N SER A 335 7.35 2.52 5.37
CA SER A 335 6.30 2.43 4.36
C SER A 335 6.44 3.44 3.21
N ILE A 336 6.64 4.73 3.52
CA ILE A 336 6.72 5.79 2.50
C ILE A 336 7.77 6.84 2.85
N ASN A 337 8.26 7.57 1.84
CA ASN A 337 8.76 8.93 2.03
C ASN A 337 7.68 9.93 1.58
N LEU A 338 7.55 11.04 2.31
CA LEU A 338 6.62 12.13 2.02
C LEU A 338 7.41 13.43 1.89
N ASN A 339 7.22 14.16 0.78
CA ASN A 339 7.80 15.49 0.61
C ASN A 339 6.75 16.48 0.11
N LEU A 340 6.67 17.62 0.79
CA LEU A 340 5.92 18.79 0.37
C LEU A 340 6.82 19.75 -0.38
N LEU A 341 6.43 20.07 -1.60
CA LEU A 341 7.17 20.94 -2.51
C LEU A 341 6.33 22.18 -2.83
N PHE A 342 6.98 23.34 -2.84
CA PHE A 342 6.42 24.58 -3.37
C PHE A 342 7.09 24.86 -4.70
N ASP A 343 6.29 24.98 -5.77
CA ASP A 343 6.81 25.23 -7.10
C ASP A 343 6.82 26.72 -7.43
N SER A 344 5.68 27.38 -7.25
CA SER A 344 5.54 28.82 -7.52
C SER A 344 4.26 29.39 -6.92
N ALA A 345 4.15 30.71 -6.91
CA ALA A 345 2.89 31.39 -6.66
C ALA A 345 2.67 32.47 -7.73
N MET A 346 1.44 32.54 -8.22
CA MET A 346 0.94 33.58 -9.10
C MET A 346 0.04 34.53 -8.31
N SER A 347 -0.51 35.56 -8.96
CA SER A 347 -1.31 36.58 -8.27
C SER A 347 -2.54 36.03 -7.56
N ASP A 348 -3.08 34.89 -8.00
CA ASP A 348 -4.32 34.29 -7.49
C ASP A 348 -4.18 32.84 -7.01
N THR A 349 -3.03 32.20 -7.24
CA THR A 349 -2.87 30.74 -7.08
C THR A 349 -1.48 30.38 -6.57
N GLY A 350 -1.41 29.55 -5.53
CA GLY A 350 -0.19 28.88 -5.07
C GLY A 350 -0.11 27.47 -5.65
N TYR A 351 1.06 27.09 -6.18
CA TYR A 351 1.32 25.79 -6.78
C TYR A 351 2.23 24.97 -5.88
N PHE A 352 1.68 23.85 -5.40
CA PHE A 352 2.37 22.92 -4.53
C PHE A 352 2.30 21.51 -5.11
N ARG A 353 3.25 20.66 -4.75
CA ARG A 353 3.20 19.23 -5.02
C ARG A 353 3.45 18.44 -3.75
N VAL A 354 2.68 17.36 -3.59
CA VAL A 354 2.93 16.35 -2.58
C VAL A 354 3.52 15.15 -3.29
N LYS A 355 4.80 14.87 -3.02
CA LYS A 355 5.49 13.66 -3.49
C LYS A 355 5.32 12.56 -2.46
N ILE A 356 4.82 11.41 -2.89
CA ILE A 356 4.83 10.18 -2.08
C ILE A 356 5.66 9.13 -2.80
N GLU A 357 6.64 8.57 -2.10
CA GLU A 357 7.47 7.48 -2.59
C GLU A 357 7.17 6.22 -1.78
N ASN A 358 6.79 5.15 -2.46
CA ASN A 358 6.59 3.86 -1.84
C ASN A 358 7.94 3.19 -1.55
N LYS A 359 8.19 2.83 -0.29
CA LYS A 359 9.41 2.16 0.17
C LYS A 359 9.26 0.64 0.30
N VAL A 360 8.06 0.10 0.14
CA VAL A 360 7.81 -1.34 0.27
C VAL A 360 7.84 -2.03 -1.09
N GLY A 361 8.05 -3.35 -1.07
CA GLY A 361 8.22 -4.15 -2.29
C GLY A 361 6.94 -4.49 -3.04
N HIS A 362 5.77 -4.09 -2.55
CA HIS A 362 4.45 -4.32 -3.14
C HIS A 362 3.67 -3.00 -3.19
N LYS A 363 2.41 -2.98 -3.66
CA LYS A 363 1.63 -1.73 -3.64
C LYS A 363 1.42 -1.24 -2.20
N PHE A 364 1.25 0.06 -1.98
CA PHE A 364 0.92 0.63 -0.67
C PHE A 364 -0.41 1.40 -0.72
N PRO A 365 -1.45 0.95 0.01
CA PRO A 365 -1.56 -0.33 0.72
C PRO A 365 -1.52 -1.55 -0.22
N SER A 366 -1.16 -2.73 0.32
CA SER A 366 -1.44 -4.02 -0.32
C SER A 366 -2.39 -4.87 0.54
N GLY A 367 -2.83 -5.99 -0.01
CA GLY A 367 -3.66 -6.99 0.65
C GLY A 367 -5.15 -6.66 0.53
N TYR A 368 -5.87 -6.84 1.64
CA TYR A 368 -7.34 -6.83 1.68
C TYR A 368 -7.96 -5.51 1.13
N PRO A 369 -9.03 -5.57 0.31
CA PRO A 369 -9.60 -4.39 -0.36
C PRO A 369 -10.10 -3.25 0.54
N SER A 370 -10.26 -3.46 1.86
CA SER A 370 -10.64 -2.37 2.76
C SER A 370 -9.50 -1.40 3.06
N ARG A 371 -8.24 -1.73 2.75
CA ARG A 371 -7.10 -0.88 3.10
C ARG A 371 -7.02 0.33 2.17
N ARG A 372 -6.88 1.53 2.75
CA ARG A 372 -6.66 2.76 1.98
C ARG A 372 -5.66 3.72 2.62
N VAL A 373 -5.10 4.59 1.79
CA VAL A 373 -4.27 5.73 2.20
C VAL A 373 -4.93 7.03 1.73
N VAL A 374 -4.94 8.05 2.60
CA VAL A 374 -5.55 9.36 2.34
C VAL A 374 -4.50 10.45 2.50
N VAL A 375 -4.39 11.35 1.52
CA VAL A 375 -3.55 12.54 1.60
C VAL A 375 -4.36 13.68 2.17
N GLN A 376 -3.96 14.15 3.35
CA GLN A 376 -4.43 15.41 3.91
C GLN A 376 -3.50 16.53 3.48
N PHE A 377 -4.06 17.63 2.99
CA PHE A 377 -3.33 18.83 2.62
C PHE A 377 -4.06 20.06 3.16
N ILE A 378 -3.38 20.87 3.98
CA ILE A 378 -3.96 22.02 4.66
C ILE A 378 -3.05 23.23 4.48
N VAL A 379 -3.66 24.36 4.13
CA VAL A 379 -3.02 25.69 4.07
C VAL A 379 -3.72 26.60 5.05
N THR A 380 -2.95 27.18 5.97
CA THR A 380 -3.45 28.20 6.91
C THR A 380 -2.62 29.47 6.86
N ASP A 381 -3.21 30.59 7.26
CA ASP A 381 -2.48 31.84 7.49
C ASP A 381 -1.84 31.90 8.90
N ASN A 382 -1.23 33.04 9.24
CA ASN A 382 -0.64 33.30 10.57
C ASN A 382 -1.66 33.38 11.72
N ALA A 383 -2.94 33.60 11.43
CA ALA A 383 -4.02 33.55 12.43
C ALA A 383 -4.57 32.13 12.61
N ASN A 384 -4.02 31.14 11.89
CA ASN A 384 -4.55 29.78 11.74
C ASN A 384 -5.92 29.72 11.05
N ASP A 385 -6.29 30.73 10.26
CA ASP A 385 -7.45 30.64 9.39
C ASP A 385 -7.16 29.72 8.20
N THR A 386 -8.14 28.90 7.81
CA THR A 386 -7.95 27.90 6.76
C THR A 386 -8.22 28.50 5.38
N ILE A 387 -7.19 28.54 4.56
CA ILE A 387 -7.26 29.01 3.16
C ILE A 387 -7.66 27.86 2.23
N PHE A 388 -7.10 26.67 2.47
CA PHE A 388 -7.38 25.50 1.65
C PHE A 388 -7.24 24.22 2.46
N LYS A 389 -8.08 23.24 2.16
CA LYS A 389 -8.03 21.92 2.79
C LYS A 389 -8.52 20.81 1.88
N SER A 390 -7.87 19.66 1.95
CA SER A 390 -8.24 18.42 1.27
C SER A 390 -7.91 17.22 2.18
N GLY A 391 -8.65 16.12 2.05
CA GLY A 391 -8.42 14.88 2.79
C GLY A 391 -8.62 15.00 4.31
N LEU A 392 -9.56 15.83 4.75
CA LEU A 392 -9.99 15.83 6.15
C LEU A 392 -10.96 14.68 6.42
N PHE A 393 -11.01 14.26 7.68
CA PHE A 393 -11.97 13.28 8.17
C PHE A 393 -13.08 13.99 8.97
N ASP A 394 -14.30 13.48 8.88
CA ASP A 394 -15.42 13.90 9.74
C ASP A 394 -15.36 13.20 11.11
N PRO A 395 -16.26 13.51 12.06
CA PRO A 395 -16.27 12.85 13.37
C PRO A 395 -16.54 11.34 13.36
N THR A 396 -16.96 10.78 12.23
CA THR A 396 -17.12 9.33 12.01
C THR A 396 -15.93 8.72 11.27
N TYR A 397 -14.86 9.49 11.05
CA TYR A 397 -13.66 9.11 10.32
C TYR A 397 -13.92 8.72 8.85
N ARG A 398 -15.00 9.23 8.26
CA ARG A 398 -15.21 9.22 6.82
C ARG A 398 -14.48 10.42 6.21
N VAL A 399 -13.93 10.24 5.00
CA VAL A 399 -13.22 11.32 4.32
C VAL A 399 -14.23 12.33 3.81
N ILE A 400 -14.04 13.61 4.15
CA ILE A 400 -14.91 14.70 3.74
C ILE A 400 -14.77 14.89 2.23
N GLY A 401 -15.91 14.86 1.55
CA GLY A 401 -16.00 15.00 0.09
C GLY A 401 -15.90 13.69 -0.69
N GLU A 402 -15.73 12.55 0.00
CA GLU A 402 -15.69 11.22 -0.62
C GLU A 402 -17.03 10.85 -1.30
N ASN A 403 -16.95 10.42 -2.55
CA ASN A 403 -18.02 9.95 -3.40
C ASN A 403 -18.57 8.60 -2.89
N PRO A 404 -19.91 8.45 -2.83
CA PRO A 404 -20.54 7.18 -2.46
C PRO A 404 -20.02 5.97 -3.25
N ALA A 405 -19.77 6.10 -4.56
CA ALA A 405 -19.25 4.99 -5.38
C ALA A 405 -17.74 4.80 -5.18
N PHE A 406 -16.92 5.76 -5.62
CA PHE A 406 -15.48 5.85 -5.34
C PHE A 406 -14.93 7.17 -5.87
N GLU A 407 -13.74 7.55 -5.38
CA GLU A 407 -13.00 8.72 -5.87
C GLU A 407 -12.08 8.36 -7.03
N SER A 408 -11.99 9.18 -8.08
CA SER A 408 -10.97 9.01 -9.12
C SER A 408 -9.56 9.29 -8.58
N HIS A 409 -8.53 8.83 -9.26
CA HIS A 409 -7.18 9.34 -9.04
C HIS A 409 -7.08 10.82 -9.51
N HIS A 410 -6.46 11.67 -8.68
CA HIS A 410 -6.25 13.07 -9.00
C HIS A 410 -4.76 13.38 -9.22
N GLU A 411 -4.40 13.71 -10.46
CA GLU A 411 -3.13 14.39 -10.78
C GLU A 411 -3.12 15.78 -10.12
N MET A 412 -4.25 16.49 -10.17
CA MET A 412 -4.38 17.86 -9.70
C MET A 412 -5.66 18.11 -8.90
N ILE A 413 -5.52 18.82 -7.78
CA ILE A 413 -6.59 19.24 -6.89
C ILE A 413 -6.55 20.77 -6.74
N ASN A 414 -7.62 21.45 -7.17
CA ASN A 414 -7.76 22.92 -7.10
C ASN A 414 -8.96 23.40 -6.27
N GLN A 415 -9.69 22.47 -5.65
CA GLN A 415 -10.88 22.75 -4.84
C GLN A 415 -10.72 22.14 -3.46
N SER A 416 -11.21 22.85 -2.45
CA SER A 416 -11.24 22.29 -1.09
C SER A 416 -12.22 21.13 -1.00
N ASN A 417 -11.91 20.20 -0.10
CA ASN A 417 -12.68 18.97 0.16
C ASN A 417 -12.74 17.98 -1.02
N VAL A 418 -11.86 18.07 -2.02
CA VAL A 418 -11.64 16.99 -2.98
C VAL A 418 -10.47 16.15 -2.48
N PRO A 419 -10.66 14.88 -2.07
CA PRO A 419 -9.61 14.08 -1.45
C PRO A 419 -8.78 13.27 -2.47
N GLN A 420 -7.48 13.10 -2.20
CA GLN A 420 -6.68 12.05 -2.87
C GLN A 420 -6.69 10.80 -2.01
N ILE A 421 -7.28 9.72 -2.54
CA ILE A 421 -7.40 8.41 -1.87
C ILE A 421 -6.73 7.34 -2.73
N TYR A 422 -5.76 6.63 -2.14
CA TYR A 422 -5.11 5.46 -2.73
C TYR A 422 -5.74 4.19 -2.18
N GLU A 423 -6.43 3.45 -3.04
CA GLU A 423 -7.24 2.28 -2.66
C GLU A 423 -7.50 1.38 -3.87
N ILE A 424 -7.93 0.15 -3.61
CA ILE A 424 -8.57 -0.70 -4.59
C ILE A 424 -10.08 -0.69 -4.34
N VAL A 425 -10.87 -0.59 -5.40
CA VAL A 425 -12.32 -0.53 -5.34
C VAL A 425 -12.89 -1.63 -6.22
N MET A 426 -13.71 -2.48 -5.60
CA MET A 426 -14.38 -3.59 -6.26
C MET A 426 -15.73 -3.12 -6.80
N GLY A 427 -16.07 -3.59 -8.01
CA GLY A 427 -17.38 -3.44 -8.61
C GLY A 427 -18.02 -4.79 -8.85
N ASP A 428 -19.34 -4.86 -8.70
CA ASP A 428 -20.11 -6.04 -9.03
C ASP A 428 -20.28 -6.23 -10.56
N VAL A 429 -21.06 -7.23 -10.96
CA VAL A 429 -21.34 -7.54 -12.37
C VAL A 429 -22.07 -6.42 -13.14
N ASN A 430 -22.67 -5.45 -12.44
CA ASN A 430 -23.32 -4.27 -13.03
C ASN A 430 -22.37 -3.05 -13.07
N GLY A 431 -21.21 -3.13 -12.43
CA GLY A 431 -20.27 -2.04 -12.27
C GLY A 431 -20.62 -1.10 -11.11
N ASP A 432 -21.48 -1.53 -10.19
CA ASP A 432 -21.75 -0.80 -8.95
C ASP A 432 -20.72 -1.17 -7.89
N TYR A 433 -20.37 -0.20 -7.02
CA TYR A 433 -19.49 -0.47 -5.87
C TYR A 433 -20.06 -1.60 -5.02
N THR A 434 -19.18 -2.52 -4.59
CA THR A 434 -19.52 -3.50 -3.56
C THR A 434 -18.35 -3.76 -2.62
N SER A 435 -18.64 -4.00 -1.35
CA SER A 435 -17.70 -4.57 -0.39
C SER A 435 -17.85 -6.08 -0.22
N VAL A 436 -18.85 -6.72 -0.85
CA VAL A 436 -19.05 -8.19 -0.86
C VAL A 436 -18.03 -8.84 -1.80
N LEU A 437 -17.22 -9.76 -1.28
CA LEU A 437 -16.06 -10.31 -2.00
C LEU A 437 -16.50 -11.24 -3.13
N GLU A 438 -17.48 -12.12 -2.90
CA GLU A 438 -17.94 -13.04 -3.95
C GLU A 438 -18.66 -12.31 -5.10
N ARG A 439 -19.18 -11.10 -4.85
CA ARG A 439 -19.80 -10.26 -5.88
C ARG A 439 -18.79 -9.48 -6.71
N ALA A 440 -17.55 -9.33 -6.25
CA ALA A 440 -16.53 -8.57 -6.95
C ALA A 440 -16.27 -9.21 -8.33
N ALA A 441 -16.53 -8.46 -9.40
CA ALA A 441 -16.40 -8.93 -10.78
C ALA A 441 -15.45 -8.05 -11.60
N ILE A 442 -15.36 -6.76 -11.28
CA ILE A 442 -14.47 -5.80 -11.95
C ILE A 442 -13.73 -4.95 -10.93
N VAL A 443 -12.52 -4.50 -11.31
CA VAL A 443 -11.80 -3.48 -10.54
C VAL A 443 -12.27 -2.11 -11.05
N LEU A 444 -13.04 -1.39 -10.24
CA LEU A 444 -13.49 -0.03 -10.58
C LEU A 444 -12.33 0.97 -10.55
N LYS A 445 -11.40 0.75 -9.62
CA LYS A 445 -10.19 1.57 -9.40
C LYS A 445 -9.14 0.75 -8.67
N ASP A 446 -7.88 0.91 -9.07
CA ASP A 446 -6.71 0.52 -8.28
C ASP A 446 -5.59 1.51 -8.58
N ASN A 447 -5.51 2.55 -7.76
CA ASN A 447 -4.45 3.54 -7.82
C ASN A 447 -3.48 3.38 -6.63
N ARG A 448 -3.46 2.24 -5.93
CA ARG A 448 -2.55 2.03 -4.80
C ARG A 448 -1.10 2.20 -5.28
N LEU A 449 -0.27 2.87 -4.47
CA LEU A 449 1.07 3.31 -4.87
C LEU A 449 1.96 2.10 -5.24
N PRO A 450 2.41 1.95 -6.49
CA PRO A 450 3.26 0.82 -6.89
C PRO A 450 4.63 0.85 -6.22
N PRO A 451 5.32 -0.29 -6.09
CA PRO A 451 6.70 -0.33 -5.61
C PRO A 451 7.67 0.13 -6.70
N ILE A 452 8.90 0.48 -6.30
CA ILE A 452 9.99 0.76 -7.24
C ILE A 452 10.25 -0.45 -8.15
N GLY A 453 10.36 -0.21 -9.46
CA GLY A 453 10.55 -1.23 -10.50
C GLY A 453 9.26 -1.78 -11.11
N PHE A 454 8.09 -1.34 -10.66
CA PHE A 454 6.80 -1.82 -11.15
C PHE A 454 6.46 -1.32 -12.56
N THR A 455 6.15 -2.24 -13.48
CA THR A 455 5.84 -1.90 -14.88
C THR A 455 4.60 -2.64 -15.39
N ASN A 456 3.95 -2.10 -16.43
CA ASN A 456 2.85 -2.77 -17.11
C ASN A 456 3.28 -3.93 -18.03
N SER A 457 4.58 -4.03 -18.31
CA SER A 457 5.16 -5.06 -19.16
C SER A 457 5.53 -6.35 -18.41
N HIS A 458 5.47 -6.33 -17.09
CA HIS A 458 5.81 -7.48 -16.26
C HIS A 458 4.78 -8.61 -16.40
N SER A 459 5.23 -9.86 -16.30
CA SER A 459 4.39 -11.03 -16.54
C SER A 459 3.25 -11.24 -15.53
N THR A 460 3.27 -10.52 -14.41
CA THR A 460 2.23 -10.58 -13.36
C THR A 460 1.31 -9.36 -13.35
N TYR A 461 1.48 -8.43 -14.31
CA TYR A 461 0.73 -7.17 -14.35
C TYR A 461 -0.78 -7.39 -14.51
N ASP A 462 -1.19 -8.47 -15.17
CA ASP A 462 -2.58 -8.89 -15.35
C ASP A 462 -3.35 -9.06 -14.03
N THR A 463 -2.65 -9.36 -12.93
CA THR A 463 -3.24 -9.49 -11.59
C THR A 463 -3.08 -8.26 -10.69
N CYS A 464 -2.31 -7.25 -11.12
CA CYS A 464 -2.01 -6.07 -10.31
C CYS A 464 -2.14 -4.77 -11.10
N VAL A 465 -3.07 -4.76 -12.07
CA VAL A 465 -3.32 -3.64 -12.99
C VAL A 465 -3.48 -2.31 -12.26
N ILE A 466 -2.94 -1.23 -12.85
CA ILE A 466 -3.18 0.15 -12.42
C ILE A 466 -4.40 0.68 -13.17
N SER A 467 -5.31 1.37 -12.48
CA SER A 467 -6.51 1.95 -13.11
C SER A 467 -6.15 2.94 -14.22
N ALA A 468 -7.06 3.08 -15.19
CA ALA A 468 -6.80 3.85 -16.40
C ALA A 468 -6.51 5.34 -16.13
N ASP A 469 -7.14 5.92 -15.10
CA ASP A 469 -6.92 7.30 -14.66
C ASP A 469 -5.52 7.50 -14.06
N ALA A 470 -5.10 6.66 -13.11
CA ALA A 470 -3.75 6.69 -12.54
C ALA A 470 -2.68 6.34 -13.59
N ASN A 471 -2.97 5.45 -14.52
CA ASN A 471 -2.04 5.15 -15.61
C ASN A 471 -1.99 6.26 -16.68
N ALA A 472 -2.98 7.15 -16.75
CA ALA A 472 -2.94 8.30 -17.64
C ALA A 472 -2.12 9.46 -17.06
N ASP A 473 -1.98 9.51 -15.73
CA ASP A 473 -1.11 10.45 -15.02
C ASP A 473 0.36 10.22 -15.42
N ALA A 474 1.05 11.31 -15.75
CA ALA A 474 2.46 11.32 -16.18
C ALA A 474 3.44 11.27 -15.00
N ASP A 475 2.99 11.60 -13.79
CA ASP A 475 3.75 11.60 -12.55
C ASP A 475 3.48 10.35 -11.69
N PHE A 476 2.44 9.58 -11.99
CA PHE A 476 2.14 8.32 -11.29
C PHE A 476 3.01 7.15 -11.79
N ASN A 477 3.89 6.67 -10.91
CA ASN A 477 4.86 5.59 -11.15
C ASN A 477 5.77 5.82 -12.37
N LYS A 478 5.92 7.07 -12.81
CA LYS A 478 6.66 7.42 -14.03
C LYS A 478 7.64 8.56 -13.81
N LEU A 479 8.69 8.55 -14.62
CA LEU A 479 9.56 9.70 -14.85
C LEU A 479 9.63 9.92 -16.36
N ASN A 480 8.92 10.94 -16.84
CA ASN A 480 8.62 11.12 -18.27
C ASN A 480 7.83 9.90 -18.81
N THR A 481 8.42 9.13 -19.72
CA THR A 481 7.79 7.94 -20.30
C THR A 481 8.28 6.63 -19.68
N LEU A 482 9.20 6.68 -18.71
CA LEU A 482 9.76 5.49 -18.08
C LEU A 482 8.97 5.15 -16.81
N GLU A 483 8.46 3.92 -16.74
CA GLU A 483 7.72 3.39 -15.58
C GLU A 483 8.67 2.86 -14.48
N GLY A 484 8.10 2.63 -13.29
CA GLY A 484 8.76 1.93 -12.20
C GLY A 484 9.43 2.85 -11.19
N THR A 485 8.99 4.10 -11.08
CA THR A 485 9.54 5.02 -10.07
C THR A 485 9.05 4.68 -8.66
N GLY A 486 7.88 4.06 -8.52
CA GLY A 486 7.22 3.87 -7.23
C GLY A 486 6.81 5.19 -6.54
N ILE A 487 6.69 6.28 -7.31
CA ILE A 487 6.41 7.64 -6.84
C ILE A 487 5.09 8.11 -7.42
N ASP A 488 4.36 8.93 -6.69
CA ASP A 488 3.28 9.79 -7.21
C ASP A 488 3.51 11.26 -6.82
N TYR A 489 3.11 12.19 -7.68
CA TYR A 489 3.02 13.61 -7.37
C TYR A 489 1.58 14.08 -7.50
N THR A 490 0.94 14.39 -6.37
CA THR A 490 -0.35 15.09 -6.38
C THR A 490 -0.12 16.60 -6.39
N HIS A 491 -0.62 17.29 -7.41
CA HIS A 491 -0.50 18.74 -7.57
C HIS A 491 -1.65 19.45 -6.87
N PHE A 492 -1.34 20.44 -6.03
CA PHE A 492 -2.32 21.29 -5.35
C PHE A 492 -2.23 22.72 -5.89
N HIS A 493 -3.30 23.16 -6.55
CA HIS A 493 -3.46 24.53 -7.03
C HIS A 493 -4.36 25.28 -6.04
N VAL A 494 -3.73 25.95 -5.09
CA VAL A 494 -4.40 26.60 -3.97
C VAL A 494 -4.88 27.98 -4.40
N PRO A 495 -6.19 28.26 -4.46
CA PRO A 495 -6.69 29.60 -4.74
C PRO A 495 -6.32 30.53 -3.58
N LEU A 496 -5.42 31.48 -3.84
CA LEU A 496 -4.97 32.49 -2.88
C LEU A 496 -5.78 33.80 -3.02
N GLY A 497 -6.43 34.03 -4.17
CA GLY A 497 -7.17 35.27 -4.40
C GLY A 497 -6.25 36.49 -4.30
N SER A 498 -6.55 37.45 -3.42
CA SER A 498 -5.66 38.60 -3.13
C SER A 498 -4.85 38.40 -1.85
N PHE A 499 -4.68 37.17 -1.38
CA PHE A 499 -3.95 36.90 -0.14
C PHE A 499 -2.49 37.33 -0.27
N SER A 500 -2.01 38.07 0.73
CA SER A 500 -0.60 38.34 0.93
C SER A 500 -0.29 38.22 2.42
N GLY A 501 0.79 37.53 2.72
CA GLY A 501 1.18 37.20 4.09
C GLY A 501 1.86 35.84 4.16
N ASP A 502 2.14 35.39 5.38
CA ASP A 502 2.73 34.08 5.59
C ASP A 502 1.66 32.99 5.57
N LEU A 503 2.03 31.88 4.94
CA LEU A 503 1.28 30.64 4.87
C LEU A 503 2.04 29.55 5.61
N LYS A 504 1.30 28.74 6.35
CA LYS A 504 1.74 27.43 6.81
C LYS A 504 1.03 26.37 5.98
N VAL A 505 1.81 25.57 5.26
CA VAL A 505 1.32 24.45 4.46
C VAL A 505 1.73 23.16 5.15
N THR A 506 0.77 22.28 5.39
CA THR A 506 1.00 20.99 6.04
C THR A 506 0.37 19.89 5.19
N THR A 507 1.13 18.84 4.92
CA THR A 507 0.61 17.60 4.35
C THR A 507 0.82 16.45 5.32
N ARG A 508 -0.17 15.55 5.38
CA ARG A 508 -0.13 14.32 6.17
C ARG A 508 -0.65 13.17 5.34
N VAL A 509 -0.08 12.00 5.54
CA VAL A 509 -0.57 10.76 4.93
C VAL A 509 -1.12 9.87 6.04
N PHE A 510 -2.38 9.47 5.89
CA PHE A 510 -3.08 8.61 6.83
C PHE A 510 -3.35 7.24 6.23
N TYR A 511 -3.19 6.19 7.02
CA TYR A 511 -3.57 4.82 6.68
C TYR A 511 -4.86 4.45 7.41
N GLN A 512 -5.87 3.99 6.68
CA GLN A 512 -7.11 3.50 7.26
C GLN A 512 -7.28 2.00 6.95
N THR A 513 -7.34 1.22 8.03
CA THR A 513 -7.48 -0.24 7.96
C THR A 513 -8.89 -0.64 7.55
N VAL A 514 -9.90 -0.05 8.19
CA VAL A 514 -11.33 -0.32 7.95
C VAL A 514 -12.06 1.02 7.81
N PRO A 515 -12.24 1.51 6.58
CA PRO A 515 -13.05 2.68 6.31
C PRO A 515 -14.51 2.46 6.72
N PRO A 516 -15.21 3.47 7.28
CA PRO A 516 -16.63 3.37 7.58
C PRO A 516 -17.45 2.86 6.39
N LYS A 517 -17.18 3.37 5.18
CA LYS A 517 -17.82 2.96 3.93
C LYS A 517 -17.70 1.45 3.64
N PHE A 518 -16.60 0.82 4.00
CA PHE A 518 -16.38 -0.60 3.70
C PHE A 518 -17.33 -1.51 4.51
N VAL A 519 -17.66 -1.11 5.73
CA VAL A 519 -18.51 -1.89 6.65
C VAL A 519 -20.00 -1.55 6.54
N GLU A 520 -20.39 -0.54 5.75
CA GLU A 520 -21.80 -0.12 5.59
C GLU A 520 -22.70 -1.26 5.11
N GLU A 521 -22.32 -1.98 4.04
CA GLU A 521 -23.10 -3.12 3.53
C GLU A 521 -23.20 -4.26 4.55
N MET A 522 -22.12 -4.52 5.30
CA MET A 522 -22.10 -5.56 6.33
C MET A 522 -22.98 -5.19 7.52
N PHE A 523 -22.93 -3.93 7.97
CA PHE A 523 -23.72 -3.44 9.10
C PHE A 523 -25.19 -3.20 8.77
N ALA A 524 -25.58 -3.27 7.49
CA ALA A 524 -26.98 -3.34 7.09
C ALA A 524 -27.61 -4.72 7.37
N MET A 525 -26.80 -5.75 7.63
CA MET A 525 -27.24 -7.11 7.95
C MET A 525 -27.17 -7.38 9.46
N SER A 526 -27.60 -8.55 9.92
CA SER A 526 -27.47 -8.97 11.33
C SER A 526 -27.18 -10.46 11.42
N SER A 527 -26.19 -10.77 12.25
CA SER A 527 -25.79 -12.09 12.72
C SER A 527 -24.99 -11.90 14.01
N PRO A 528 -24.81 -12.95 14.84
CA PRO A 528 -23.98 -12.86 16.04
C PRO A 528 -22.58 -12.28 15.78
N GLU A 529 -21.92 -12.70 14.69
CA GLU A 529 -20.58 -12.25 14.31
C GLU A 529 -20.57 -10.78 13.86
N ILE A 530 -21.53 -10.39 13.00
CA ILE A 530 -21.66 -9.01 12.51
C ILE A 530 -21.97 -8.05 13.65
N ASP A 531 -22.91 -8.41 14.53
CA ASP A 531 -23.33 -7.55 15.63
C ASP A 531 -22.22 -7.42 16.68
N THR A 532 -21.49 -8.51 16.96
CA THR A 532 -20.31 -8.48 17.83
C THR A 532 -19.24 -7.55 17.27
N PHE A 533 -18.87 -7.69 16.00
CA PHE A 533 -17.87 -6.82 15.39
C PHE A 533 -18.34 -5.37 15.33
N ARG A 534 -19.61 -5.11 15.02
CA ARG A 534 -20.18 -3.75 15.01
C ARG A 534 -20.05 -3.07 16.37
N THR A 535 -20.38 -3.77 17.45
CA THR A 535 -20.21 -3.22 18.81
C THR A 535 -18.74 -2.90 19.09
N MET A 536 -17.82 -3.82 18.77
CA MET A 536 -16.38 -3.58 18.98
C MET A 536 -15.86 -2.42 18.13
N PHE A 537 -16.25 -2.35 16.85
CA PHE A 537 -15.86 -1.30 15.91
C PHE A 537 -16.35 0.07 16.37
N ASN A 538 -17.63 0.20 16.75
CA ASN A 538 -18.21 1.46 17.21
C ASN A 538 -17.64 1.97 18.54
N ASN A 539 -17.12 1.07 19.38
CA ASN A 539 -16.48 1.40 20.65
C ASN A 539 -14.97 1.65 20.52
N ALA A 540 -14.36 1.30 19.38
CA ALA A 540 -12.93 1.44 19.14
C ALA A 540 -12.57 2.89 18.76
N ASP A 541 -11.30 3.26 18.97
CA ASP A 541 -10.75 4.45 18.32
C ASP A 541 -10.56 4.18 16.83
N GLN A 542 -11.42 4.78 16.02
CA GLN A 542 -11.41 4.65 14.56
C GLN A 542 -10.50 5.67 13.87
N SER A 543 -9.71 6.44 14.64
CA SER A 543 -8.74 7.39 14.11
C SER A 543 -7.81 6.72 13.10
N PRO A 544 -7.73 7.23 11.85
CA PRO A 544 -6.75 6.76 10.89
C PRO A 544 -5.32 6.92 11.41
N PHE A 545 -4.46 5.95 11.10
CA PHE A 545 -3.08 5.97 11.56
C PHE A 545 -2.26 7.01 10.78
N LEU A 546 -1.64 7.96 11.47
CA LEU A 546 -0.73 8.94 10.84
C LEU A 546 0.60 8.27 10.44
N VAL A 547 0.81 8.13 9.14
CA VAL A 547 2.00 7.49 8.54
C VAL A 547 3.16 8.46 8.49
N ALA A 548 2.95 9.63 7.86
CA ALA A 548 3.98 10.64 7.65
C ALA A 548 3.37 12.06 7.65
N THR A 549 4.21 13.04 7.96
CA THR A 549 3.85 14.46 7.91
C THR A 549 5.00 15.25 7.32
N ASP A 550 4.68 16.27 6.53
CA ASP A 550 5.63 17.29 6.11
C ASP A 550 4.96 18.68 6.17
N SER A 551 5.74 19.72 6.37
CA SER A 551 5.21 21.08 6.46
C SER A 551 6.25 22.11 6.06
N MET A 552 5.78 23.23 5.52
CA MET A 552 6.60 24.39 5.22
C MET A 552 5.89 25.68 5.58
N ASN A 553 6.69 26.70 5.84
CA ASN A 553 6.22 28.07 5.97
C ASN A 553 6.76 28.88 4.81
N LEU A 554 5.93 29.74 4.23
CA LEU A 554 6.30 30.58 3.09
C LEU A 554 5.54 31.90 3.13
N THR A 555 6.16 32.96 2.61
CA THR A 555 5.54 34.29 2.52
C THR A 555 5.09 34.55 1.09
N ILE A 556 3.78 34.76 0.90
CA ILE A 556 3.22 35.18 -0.39
C ILE A 556 3.19 36.71 -0.43
N THR A 557 3.93 37.28 -1.38
CA THR A 557 3.91 38.71 -1.67
C THR A 557 3.02 38.98 -2.87
N GLU A 558 2.10 39.93 -2.71
CA GLU A 558 1.21 40.36 -3.79
C GLU A 558 2.06 40.96 -4.93
N ILE A 559 2.13 40.30 -6.09
CA ILE A 559 2.58 40.96 -7.31
C ILE A 559 1.42 41.84 -7.77
N LYS A 560 1.28 43.04 -7.21
CA LYS A 560 0.38 44.06 -7.77
C LYS A 560 0.87 44.41 -9.17
N GLN A 561 0.30 43.76 -10.18
CA GLN A 561 0.33 44.29 -11.52
C GLN A 561 -0.55 45.55 -11.48
N GLN A 562 0.03 46.71 -11.20
CA GLN A 562 -0.70 47.96 -11.34
C GLN A 562 -1.11 48.09 -12.81
N THR A 563 -2.39 47.85 -13.10
CA THR A 563 -2.96 47.92 -14.45
C THR A 563 -2.99 49.37 -14.92
N LEU A 564 -1.84 49.92 -15.29
CA LEU A 564 -1.71 51.23 -15.95
C LEU A 564 -2.42 51.27 -17.31
N GLN A 565 -2.88 50.12 -17.84
CA GLN A 565 -3.54 50.00 -19.14
C GLN A 565 -4.77 50.92 -19.27
N ASN A 566 -5.54 51.12 -18.19
CA ASN A 566 -6.75 51.97 -18.21
C ASN A 566 -6.46 53.43 -17.84
N SER A 567 -5.34 53.68 -17.17
CA SER A 567 -4.98 55.01 -16.67
C SER A 567 -4.06 55.79 -17.60
N VAL A 568 -3.49 55.13 -18.61
CA VAL A 568 -2.71 55.75 -19.69
C VAL A 568 -3.25 55.28 -21.04
N LYS A 569 -3.77 56.21 -21.85
CA LYS A 569 -4.32 55.94 -23.19
C LYS A 569 -3.48 56.63 -24.24
N VAL A 570 -3.26 55.98 -25.39
CA VAL A 570 -2.65 56.59 -26.57
C VAL A 570 -3.59 56.42 -27.75
N TYR A 571 -3.94 57.52 -28.43
CA TYR A 571 -4.85 57.51 -29.57
C TYR A 571 -4.52 58.65 -30.56
N PRO A 572 -4.87 58.52 -31.86
CA PRO A 572 -5.42 57.32 -32.47
C PRO A 572 -4.38 56.18 -32.46
N SER A 573 -4.81 54.92 -32.53
CA SER A 573 -3.88 53.79 -32.65
C SER A 573 -3.20 53.74 -34.03
N ILE A 574 -3.76 54.47 -35.01
CA ILE A 574 -3.28 54.60 -36.39
C ILE A 574 -3.29 56.08 -36.76
N SER A 575 -2.17 56.63 -37.25
CA SER A 575 -2.03 58.06 -37.60
C SER A 575 -1.36 58.24 -38.96
N THR A 576 -1.96 59.03 -39.85
CA THR A 576 -1.37 59.41 -41.16
C THR A 576 -0.36 60.55 -41.04
N THR A 577 -0.47 61.37 -39.99
CA THR A 577 0.48 62.46 -39.71
C THR A 577 1.64 62.01 -38.83
N GLY A 578 1.50 60.87 -38.14
CA GLY A 578 2.43 60.40 -37.12
C GLY A 578 2.22 61.06 -35.76
N GLU A 579 1.14 61.83 -35.58
CA GLU A 579 0.77 62.42 -34.29
C GLU A 579 -0.12 61.47 -33.47
N PHE A 580 0.21 61.34 -32.19
CA PHE A 580 -0.46 60.49 -31.20
C PHE A 580 -0.71 61.28 -29.92
N THR A 581 -1.93 61.27 -29.43
CA THR A 581 -2.29 61.85 -28.13
C THR A 581 -2.16 60.82 -27.03
N LEU A 582 -1.33 61.11 -26.03
CA LEU A 582 -1.24 60.39 -24.77
C LEU A 582 -2.10 61.10 -23.73
N LEU A 583 -3.02 60.37 -23.09
CA LEU A 583 -3.84 60.84 -21.96
C LEU A 583 -3.49 60.04 -20.71
N THR A 584 -3.46 60.71 -19.57
CA THR A 584 -3.38 60.07 -18.25
C THR A 584 -4.57 60.50 -17.38
N ASN A 585 -4.91 59.65 -16.41
CA ASN A 585 -5.77 60.08 -15.30
C ASN A 585 -4.92 60.95 -14.36
N GLY A 586 -5.46 62.08 -13.88
CA GLY A 586 -4.70 63.15 -13.18
C GLY A 586 -3.89 62.75 -11.94
N ASP A 587 -4.01 61.50 -11.48
CA ASP A 587 -3.24 60.93 -10.36
C ASP A 587 -1.95 60.20 -10.81
N ILE A 588 -1.52 60.37 -12.06
CA ILE A 588 -0.36 59.68 -12.65
C ILE A 588 0.59 60.69 -13.29
N LYS A 589 1.80 60.76 -12.75
CA LYS A 589 2.89 61.57 -13.28
C LYS A 589 3.67 60.77 -14.32
N ILE A 590 3.89 61.33 -15.50
CA ILE A 590 4.76 60.73 -16.53
C ILE A 590 6.18 61.19 -16.25
N GLU A 591 7.11 60.25 -16.15
CA GLU A 591 8.53 60.49 -15.91
C GLU A 591 9.36 60.40 -17.21
N LYS A 592 8.95 59.50 -18.11
CA LYS A 592 9.69 59.25 -19.35
C LYS A 592 8.78 58.64 -20.41
N VAL A 593 8.93 59.08 -21.65
CA VAL A 593 8.34 58.44 -22.83
C VAL A 593 9.46 58.03 -23.78
N GLU A 594 9.46 56.78 -24.21
CA GLU A 594 10.44 56.23 -25.13
C GLU A 594 9.73 55.59 -26.31
N ILE A 595 10.20 55.89 -27.52
CA ILE A 595 9.59 55.42 -28.76
C ILE A 595 10.54 54.43 -29.40
N PHE A 596 10.07 53.23 -29.67
CA PHE A 596 10.83 52.17 -30.32
C PHE A 596 10.20 51.82 -31.68
N ASP A 597 11.02 51.54 -32.68
CA ASP A 597 10.54 50.94 -33.92
C ASP A 597 10.21 49.45 -33.76
N ALA A 598 9.68 48.82 -34.81
CA ALA A 598 9.33 47.40 -34.82
C ALA A 598 10.51 46.45 -34.58
N ASN A 599 11.75 46.91 -34.78
CA ASN A 599 12.97 46.13 -34.53
C ASN A 599 13.53 46.34 -33.11
N GLY A 600 12.83 47.11 -32.27
CA GLY A 600 13.26 47.43 -30.91
C GLY A 600 14.34 48.50 -30.83
N LYS A 601 14.66 49.20 -31.94
CA LYS A 601 15.57 50.34 -31.90
C LYS A 601 14.85 51.53 -31.27
N ASN A 602 15.48 52.14 -30.26
CA ASN A 602 14.99 53.38 -29.67
C ASN A 602 15.15 54.53 -30.69
N ILE A 603 14.03 55.12 -31.08
CA ILE A 603 13.94 56.22 -32.04
C ILE A 603 14.00 57.57 -31.33
N GLU A 604 13.39 57.65 -30.14
CA GLU A 604 13.30 58.91 -29.40
C GLU A 604 13.10 58.66 -27.90
N ILE A 605 13.75 59.48 -27.07
CA ILE A 605 13.57 59.51 -25.62
C ILE A 605 13.16 60.92 -25.23
N GLN A 606 12.03 61.04 -24.54
CA GLN A 606 11.52 62.28 -23.99
C GLN A 606 11.45 62.14 -22.46
N ASN A 607 12.38 62.77 -21.74
CA ASN A 607 12.35 62.83 -20.27
C ASN A 607 11.47 64.01 -19.84
N GLN A 608 10.55 63.80 -18.90
CA GLN A 608 9.70 64.89 -18.41
C GLN A 608 9.17 64.54 -17.02
N ASN A 609 9.00 65.53 -16.15
CA ASN A 609 8.63 65.28 -14.76
C ASN A 609 7.45 66.19 -14.35
N GLU A 610 6.34 66.09 -15.07
CA GLU A 610 5.16 66.97 -14.93
C GLU A 610 3.84 66.19 -14.89
N ASP A 611 2.84 66.75 -14.18
CA ASP A 611 1.48 66.22 -14.08
C ASP A 611 0.65 66.65 -15.30
N LEU A 612 0.80 65.91 -16.41
CA LEU A 612 0.11 66.21 -17.66
C LEU A 612 -1.06 65.27 -17.89
N VAL A 613 -2.28 65.80 -17.92
CA VAL A 613 -3.50 65.06 -18.27
C VAL A 613 -3.52 64.66 -19.76
N LYS A 614 -2.84 65.43 -20.63
CA LYS A 614 -2.82 65.22 -22.09
C LYS A 614 -1.49 65.67 -22.69
N ARG A 615 -0.97 64.89 -23.65
CA ARG A 615 0.26 65.16 -24.41
C ARG A 615 0.11 64.74 -25.86
N ILE A 616 0.79 65.43 -26.78
CA ILE A 616 0.94 65.00 -28.18
C ILE A 616 2.37 64.48 -28.37
N ILE A 617 2.49 63.31 -29.00
CA ILE A 617 3.72 62.64 -29.39
C ILE A 617 3.74 62.62 -30.91
N VAL A 618 4.84 63.05 -31.54
CA VAL A 618 4.98 63.05 -33.00
C VAL A 618 6.10 62.11 -33.38
N ILE A 619 5.81 61.07 -34.14
CA ILE A 619 6.80 60.11 -34.63
C ILE A 619 7.28 60.55 -36.00
N SER A 620 8.51 61.08 -36.10
CA SER A 620 9.09 61.58 -37.36
C SER A 620 9.62 60.48 -38.30
N GLY A 621 9.62 59.21 -37.88
CA GLY A 621 10.15 58.08 -38.65
C GLY A 621 9.30 57.66 -39.87
N LYS A 622 9.75 56.60 -40.57
CA LYS A 622 9.04 56.02 -41.73
C LYS A 622 7.69 55.39 -41.32
N SER A 623 6.80 55.15 -42.28
CA SER A 623 5.59 54.35 -42.06
C SER A 623 5.94 52.99 -41.46
N GLY A 624 5.20 52.57 -40.43
CA GLY A 624 5.49 51.34 -39.70
C GLY A 624 4.88 51.28 -38.30
N ASN A 625 5.08 50.12 -37.65
CA ASN A 625 4.68 49.90 -36.27
C ASN A 625 5.71 50.51 -35.30
N TYR A 626 5.21 51.19 -34.28
CA TYR A 626 6.02 51.75 -33.20
C TYR A 626 5.46 51.32 -31.83
N TYR A 627 6.35 51.24 -30.85
CA TYR A 627 6.04 50.93 -29.46
C TYR A 627 6.42 52.11 -28.59
N ILE A 628 5.44 52.68 -27.89
CA ILE A 628 5.63 53.79 -26.97
C ILE A 628 5.68 53.22 -25.56
N ARG A 629 6.87 53.18 -24.95
CA ARG A 629 7.09 52.83 -23.55
C ARG A 629 6.95 54.08 -22.70
N ILE A 630 6.05 54.02 -21.73
CA ILE A 630 5.66 55.16 -20.89
C ILE A 630 5.99 54.78 -19.45
N VAL A 631 6.97 55.47 -18.88
CA VAL A 631 7.38 55.35 -17.47
C VAL A 631 6.64 56.42 -16.70
N THR A 632 6.00 56.01 -15.62
CA THR A 632 5.17 56.84 -14.74
C THR A 632 5.57 56.64 -13.28
N SER A 633 5.15 57.56 -12.41
CA SER A 633 5.34 57.43 -10.95
C SER A 633 4.70 56.19 -10.32
N LYS A 634 3.88 55.45 -11.09
CA LYS A 634 3.14 54.26 -10.68
C LYS A 634 3.56 52.98 -11.42
N GLY A 635 4.54 53.06 -12.33
CA GLY A 635 5.06 51.92 -13.08
C GLY A 635 5.24 52.19 -14.57
N VAL A 636 5.41 51.13 -15.37
CA VAL A 636 5.68 51.21 -16.81
C VAL A 636 4.56 50.56 -17.62
N THR A 637 4.14 51.20 -18.71
CA THR A 637 3.23 50.61 -19.70
C THR A 637 3.74 50.80 -21.13
N VAL A 638 3.34 49.93 -22.05
CA VAL A 638 3.73 50.00 -23.47
C VAL A 638 2.48 50.03 -24.33
N LYS A 639 2.44 50.93 -25.30
CA LYS A 639 1.34 51.05 -26.28
C LYS A 639 1.88 50.90 -27.70
N LYS A 640 1.24 50.06 -28.50
CA LYS A 640 1.54 49.90 -29.92
C LYS A 640 0.74 50.93 -30.73
N VAL A 641 1.40 51.62 -31.66
CA VAL A 641 0.79 52.55 -32.61
C VAL A 641 1.30 52.31 -34.02
N LEU A 642 0.51 52.68 -35.02
CA LEU A 642 0.85 52.58 -36.44
C LEU A 642 0.93 53.97 -37.07
N LYS A 643 2.06 54.31 -37.68
CA LYS A 643 2.18 55.45 -38.58
C LYS A 643 2.00 54.96 -40.01
N LEU A 644 1.00 55.48 -40.73
CA LEU A 644 0.77 55.14 -42.14
C LEU A 644 1.77 55.82 -43.07
#